data_AF-A0A349W666-F1
#
_entry.id   AF-A0A349W666-F1
#
_cell.length_a   1.000
_cell.length_b   1.000
_cell.length_c   1.000
_cell.angle_alpha   90.00
_cell.angle_beta   90.00
_cell.angle_gamma   90.00
#
_symmetry.space_group_name_H-M   'P 1'
#
loop_
_entity.id
_entity.type
_entity.pdbx_description
1 polymer ?
#
loop_
_entity_poly.entity_id
_entity_poly.type
_entity_poly.pdbx_seq_one_letter_code
_entity_poly.pdbx_strand_id
1 'polypeptide(L)'
;MTTTQPPEPARWQFWIDRGGTFTDVVGKRPDGQLVTHKLLSDNPEQYRDAAVAGIRHLLGLAPGAPVTPELVECVKMGTTVATNALLERKGEPTLLVTTQGFRDALRIAYQNRPRIFDRHIVLPELLYSRVVEAQERIGAHGDVIEPLDEEHLKECLWGAYDAGLRSVAIVFMHGYRYAQHEQVAARLARQAGFTQVSTSHQTSPMMKFVGRGDTTVVDAYLSPILRRYVEQVAGEMPGVKLFFMQSSGGLTDAQVFQGKDAILSGPAGGIVGMARTAGLAGHDKVIGFDMGGTSTDVSHYAGEFEREFETQVAGVRMRAPMMSIHTVAAGGGSILGFDGARFRVGPESAGANPGPASYRRGGPLAVTDANVMVGKIQPAHFPKVFGHAANEALDRDVVGQKFAQLAVQSGRSQEDVAHGFIQIAVQQMANAIKKISVARGYDVTRYTLQCFGGAGGQHACLVADALGMTRVFVHPLAGVLSAYGMGLADQNVIREQAVETRLVPNALAGIEATLEQLATIARTELERQQVGSGTAVVHRRVHVRYEGSDSALIVPFGSLAEITAAFENAYRQRFAFRMQGKGLVVEAVSVEAVVPGDAPVEPRHALQPEREVPRRSTVRMYTGGVDGVPVWHDAALVVREDLRPGDVIPGPAIIAEKNATTIVEPGWEAALTDLDHLLLNRRVARAVQHAVGTTVDPVLLEVFNNLFMNIAEQMGLQLQNTAHSVNIKERLDFSCALFDTAGNLIANAPHMPVHLGSMGESIKTVIRENAGNMQPGDVYVLNDPYHGGTHLPDITVITPVYLADEVTPTFYVGSRGHQADVGGVTPGSMPPFST
;
A
#
# COMPACT_ATOMS: atom_id res chain seq x y z
N MET A 1 -40.25 -29.37 20.87
CA MET A 1 -39.48 -30.33 20.05
C MET A 1 -38.59 -29.51 19.13
N THR A 2 -37.37 -29.21 19.59
CA THR A 2 -36.34 -28.56 18.80
C THR A 2 -35.77 -29.61 17.85
N THR A 3 -36.16 -29.53 16.57
CA THR A 3 -35.54 -30.30 15.49
C THR A 3 -34.11 -29.81 15.33
N THR A 4 -33.17 -30.48 15.98
CA THR A 4 -31.76 -30.43 15.63
C THR A 4 -31.63 -30.95 14.20
N GLN A 5 -31.41 -30.05 13.25
CA GLN A 5 -30.94 -30.43 11.91
C GLN A 5 -29.67 -31.28 12.07
N PRO A 6 -29.53 -32.37 11.30
CA PRO A 6 -28.26 -33.10 11.25
C PRO A 6 -27.15 -32.14 10.81
N PRO A 7 -25.90 -32.29 11.31
CA PRO A 7 -24.79 -31.48 10.84
C PRO A 7 -24.69 -31.64 9.32
N GLU A 8 -24.68 -30.52 8.59
CA GLU A 8 -24.44 -30.55 7.14
C GLU A 8 -23.14 -31.32 6.85
N PRO A 9 -23.09 -32.14 5.78
CA PRO A 9 -21.84 -32.77 5.39
C PRO A 9 -20.80 -31.68 5.15
N ALA A 10 -19.61 -31.83 5.75
CA ALA A 10 -18.53 -30.88 5.56
C ALA A 10 -18.17 -30.80 4.07
N ARG A 11 -18.17 -29.59 3.53
CA ARG A 11 -17.90 -29.29 2.11
C ARG A 11 -16.56 -28.58 1.97
N TRP A 12 -16.04 -28.51 0.76
CA TRP A 12 -14.82 -27.75 0.49
C TRP A 12 -15.05 -26.26 0.63
N GLN A 13 -14.02 -25.55 1.08
CA GLN A 13 -13.92 -24.10 0.92
C GLN A 13 -12.65 -23.78 0.12
N PHE A 14 -12.73 -22.77 -0.74
CA PHE A 14 -11.57 -22.31 -1.52
C PHE A 14 -11.28 -20.84 -1.26
N TRP A 15 -10.01 -20.51 -1.05
CA TRP A 15 -9.51 -19.15 -0.83
C TRP A 15 -8.44 -18.85 -1.88
N ILE A 16 -8.62 -17.76 -2.63
CA ILE A 16 -7.88 -17.57 -3.88
C ILE A 16 -7.39 -16.14 -4.02
N ASP A 17 -6.07 -15.98 -4.15
CA ASP A 17 -5.47 -14.72 -4.56
C ASP A 17 -5.03 -14.77 -6.02
N ARG A 18 -5.71 -14.00 -6.87
CA ARG A 18 -5.33 -13.85 -8.28
C ARG A 18 -4.37 -12.66 -8.44
N GLY A 19 -3.09 -12.92 -8.20
CA GLY A 19 -2.00 -11.96 -8.41
C GLY A 19 -1.64 -11.74 -9.88
N GLY A 20 -0.65 -10.89 -10.16
CA GLY A 20 -0.20 -10.59 -11.53
C GLY A 20 0.62 -11.72 -12.19
N THR A 21 1.49 -12.40 -11.42
CA THR A 21 2.36 -13.47 -11.92
C THR A 21 1.75 -14.86 -11.69
N PHE A 22 1.30 -15.12 -10.46
CA PHE A 22 0.74 -16.40 -10.05
C PHE A 22 -0.63 -16.22 -9.40
N THR A 23 -1.47 -17.24 -9.57
CA THR A 23 -2.72 -17.42 -8.84
C THR A 23 -2.50 -18.47 -7.76
N ASP A 24 -2.73 -18.07 -6.52
CA ASP A 24 -2.54 -18.88 -5.33
C ASP A 24 -3.89 -19.41 -4.85
N VAL A 25 -4.01 -20.73 -4.75
CA VAL A 25 -5.25 -21.41 -4.35
C VAL A 25 -4.99 -22.18 -3.06
N VAL A 26 -5.80 -21.90 -2.04
CA VAL A 26 -5.87 -22.66 -0.79
C VAL A 26 -7.22 -23.35 -0.72
N GLY A 27 -7.24 -24.67 -0.60
CA GLY A 27 -8.45 -25.47 -0.40
C GLY A 27 -8.51 -26.02 1.01
N LYS A 28 -9.61 -25.78 1.74
CA LYS A 28 -9.95 -26.46 2.99
C LYS A 28 -10.82 -27.67 2.63
N ARG A 29 -10.30 -28.87 2.88
CA ARG A 29 -11.01 -30.14 2.71
C ARG A 29 -12.16 -30.26 3.72
N PRO A 30 -13.16 -31.12 3.44
CA PRO A 30 -14.20 -31.51 4.40
C PRO A 30 -13.67 -31.95 5.78
N ASP A 31 -12.49 -32.56 5.84
CA ASP A 31 -11.84 -33.00 7.07
C ASP A 31 -11.07 -31.88 7.80
N GLY A 32 -11.07 -30.66 7.25
CA GLY A 32 -10.37 -29.49 7.77
C GLY A 32 -8.93 -29.33 7.29
N GLN A 33 -8.37 -30.30 6.56
CA GLN A 33 -6.99 -30.20 6.06
C GLN A 33 -6.86 -29.14 4.97
N LEU A 34 -5.80 -28.34 5.04
CA LEU A 34 -5.45 -27.36 4.03
C LEU A 34 -4.56 -27.97 2.94
N VAL A 35 -4.89 -27.70 1.68
CA VAL A 35 -4.08 -28.03 0.51
C VAL A 35 -3.87 -26.77 -0.33
N THR A 36 -2.73 -26.69 -1.02
CA THR A 36 -2.37 -25.52 -1.82
C THR A 36 -2.07 -25.91 -3.26
N HIS A 37 -2.34 -24.99 -4.18
CA HIS A 37 -1.97 -25.11 -5.58
C HIS A 37 -1.61 -23.74 -6.15
N LYS A 38 -0.62 -23.68 -7.04
CA LYS A 38 -0.09 -22.44 -7.61
C LYS A 38 -0.03 -22.59 -9.12
N LEU A 39 -0.67 -21.64 -9.82
CA LEU A 39 -0.72 -21.61 -11.29
C LEU A 39 -0.24 -20.25 -11.79
N LEU A 40 0.16 -20.16 -13.06
CA LEU A 40 0.41 -18.87 -13.69
C LEU A 40 -0.92 -18.12 -13.85
N SER A 41 -0.97 -16.84 -13.51
CA SER A 41 -2.23 -16.06 -13.55
C SER A 41 -2.81 -15.87 -14.95
N ASP A 42 -1.95 -15.90 -15.96
CA ASP A 42 -2.32 -15.81 -17.37
C ASP A 42 -1.59 -16.90 -18.16
N ASN A 43 -2.36 -17.88 -18.65
CA ASN A 43 -1.88 -18.98 -19.49
C ASN A 43 -3.03 -19.51 -20.36
N PRO A 44 -3.47 -18.72 -21.37
CA PRO A 44 -4.69 -18.99 -22.13
C PRO A 44 -4.62 -20.28 -22.95
N GLU A 45 -3.41 -20.79 -23.21
CA GLU A 45 -3.18 -22.08 -23.87
C GLU A 45 -3.59 -23.27 -23.01
N GLN A 46 -3.67 -23.11 -21.69
CA GLN A 46 -3.96 -24.18 -20.73
C GLN A 46 -5.34 -24.05 -20.08
N TYR A 47 -5.78 -22.84 -19.76
CA TYR A 47 -7.06 -22.60 -19.08
C TYR A 47 -7.59 -21.18 -19.34
N ARG A 48 -8.92 -21.04 -19.27
CA ARG A 48 -9.61 -19.74 -19.41
C ARG A 48 -9.47 -18.85 -18.18
N ASP A 49 -9.49 -19.45 -16.98
CA ASP A 49 -9.29 -18.75 -15.71
C ASP A 49 -8.54 -19.66 -14.72
N ALA A 50 -7.47 -19.13 -14.14
CA ALA A 50 -6.58 -19.87 -13.25
C ALA A 50 -7.24 -20.29 -11.93
N ALA A 51 -8.16 -19.47 -11.39
CA ALA A 51 -8.83 -19.74 -10.12
C ALA A 51 -9.75 -20.96 -10.26
N VAL A 52 -10.60 -20.97 -11.30
CA VAL A 52 -11.50 -22.09 -11.58
C VAL A 52 -10.72 -23.35 -11.94
N ALA A 53 -9.63 -23.22 -12.71
CA ALA A 53 -8.76 -24.35 -13.04
C ALA A 53 -8.12 -24.98 -11.79
N GLY A 54 -7.64 -24.15 -10.85
CA GLY A 54 -7.08 -24.62 -9.58
C GLY A 54 -8.10 -25.31 -8.68
N ILE A 55 -9.34 -24.80 -8.61
CA ILE A 55 -10.44 -25.45 -7.89
C ILE A 55 -10.71 -26.84 -8.49
N ARG A 56 -10.88 -26.93 -9.81
CA ARG A 56 -11.13 -28.21 -10.51
C ARG A 56 -10.01 -29.22 -10.27
N HIS A 57 -8.75 -28.77 -10.33
CA HIS A 57 -7.60 -29.62 -10.07
C HIS A 57 -7.65 -30.23 -8.67
N LEU A 58 -7.91 -29.42 -7.64
CA LEU A 58 -7.96 -29.89 -6.25
C LEU A 58 -9.18 -30.80 -5.97
N LEU A 59 -10.29 -30.60 -6.68
CA LEU A 59 -11.47 -31.47 -6.64
C LEU A 59 -11.32 -32.75 -7.48
N GLY A 60 -10.29 -32.85 -8.34
CA GLY A 60 -10.13 -33.97 -9.28
C GLY A 60 -11.17 -33.97 -10.40
N LEU A 61 -11.72 -32.81 -10.76
CA LEU A 61 -12.72 -32.67 -11.81
C LEU A 61 -12.08 -32.61 -13.20
N ALA A 62 -12.78 -33.14 -14.21
CA ALA A 62 -12.38 -33.00 -15.60
C ALA A 62 -12.46 -31.53 -16.07
N PRO A 63 -11.65 -31.12 -17.06
CA PRO A 63 -11.75 -29.80 -17.68
C PRO A 63 -13.20 -29.50 -18.13
N GLY A 64 -13.73 -28.34 -17.74
CA GLY A 64 -15.08 -27.89 -18.10
C GLY A 64 -16.22 -28.45 -17.23
N ALA A 65 -15.97 -29.39 -16.31
CA ALA A 65 -17.00 -29.84 -15.37
C ALA A 65 -17.40 -28.70 -14.40
N PRO A 66 -18.70 -28.48 -14.12
CA PRO A 66 -19.12 -27.43 -13.21
C PRO A 66 -18.72 -27.73 -11.77
N VAL A 67 -18.39 -26.68 -11.01
CA VAL A 67 -18.21 -26.78 -9.55
C VAL A 67 -19.56 -26.52 -8.91
N THR A 68 -20.03 -27.42 -8.04
CA THR A 68 -21.41 -27.38 -7.54
C THR A 68 -21.45 -27.12 -6.02
N PRO A 69 -22.56 -26.55 -5.50
CA PRO A 69 -22.68 -26.24 -4.07
C PRO A 69 -22.74 -27.49 -3.17
N GLU A 70 -22.97 -28.68 -3.73
CA GLU A 70 -22.88 -29.94 -3.00
C GLU A 70 -21.43 -30.29 -2.64
N LEU A 71 -20.45 -29.86 -3.46
CA LEU A 71 -19.03 -30.09 -3.24
C LEU A 71 -18.37 -28.92 -2.50
N VAL A 72 -18.79 -27.70 -2.82
CA VAL A 72 -18.13 -26.46 -2.38
C VAL A 72 -19.13 -25.58 -1.64
N GLU A 73 -18.81 -25.27 -0.38
CA GLU A 73 -19.60 -24.38 0.45
C GLU A 73 -19.50 -22.93 -0.03
N CYS A 74 -18.26 -22.45 -0.21
CA CYS A 74 -17.98 -21.10 -0.68
C CYS A 74 -16.59 -20.98 -1.33
N VAL A 75 -16.44 -19.92 -2.11
CA VAL A 75 -15.15 -19.42 -2.60
C VAL A 75 -14.96 -17.99 -2.11
N LYS A 76 -13.82 -17.71 -1.51
CA LYS A 76 -13.39 -16.37 -1.10
C LYS A 76 -12.21 -15.96 -1.96
N MET A 77 -12.24 -14.79 -2.59
CA MET A 77 -11.19 -14.43 -3.53
C MET A 77 -10.83 -12.94 -3.57
N GLY A 78 -9.56 -12.65 -3.80
CA GLY A 78 -9.05 -11.33 -4.17
C GLY A 78 -8.64 -11.33 -5.63
N THR A 79 -8.70 -10.15 -6.25
CA THR A 79 -8.42 -10.03 -7.68
C THR A 79 -7.69 -8.74 -8.01
N THR A 80 -6.70 -8.86 -8.89
CA THR A 80 -5.98 -7.71 -9.44
C THR A 80 -6.66 -7.12 -10.68
N VAL A 81 -7.83 -7.65 -11.11
CA VAL A 81 -8.53 -7.19 -12.33
C VAL A 81 -8.84 -5.69 -12.32
N ALA A 82 -9.35 -5.15 -11.21
CA ALA A 82 -9.62 -3.71 -11.07
C ALA A 82 -8.34 -2.88 -11.16
N THR A 83 -7.32 -3.27 -10.39
CA THR A 83 -6.03 -2.57 -10.36
C THR A 83 -5.35 -2.58 -11.73
N ASN A 84 -5.33 -3.72 -12.42
CA ASN A 84 -4.75 -3.84 -13.75
C ASN A 84 -5.54 -3.04 -14.79
N ALA A 85 -6.88 -3.09 -14.77
CA ALA A 85 -7.70 -2.28 -15.67
C ALA A 85 -7.48 -0.77 -15.46
N LEU A 86 -7.25 -0.34 -14.22
CA LEU A 86 -6.92 1.04 -13.89
C LEU A 86 -5.52 1.43 -14.39
N LEU A 87 -4.51 0.57 -14.17
CA LEU A 87 -3.13 0.78 -14.61
C LEU A 87 -3.00 0.80 -16.14
N GLU A 88 -3.64 -0.15 -16.82
CA GLU A 88 -3.60 -0.32 -18.28
C GLU A 88 -4.58 0.60 -19.03
N ARG A 89 -5.39 1.39 -18.29
CA ARG A 89 -6.44 2.25 -18.86
C ARG A 89 -7.44 1.48 -19.74
N LYS A 90 -7.82 0.27 -19.29
CA LYS A 90 -8.77 -0.61 -19.98
C LYS A 90 -10.12 -0.69 -19.25
N GLY A 91 -10.63 0.45 -18.79
CA GLY A 91 -11.95 0.57 -18.15
C GLY A 91 -13.11 0.69 -19.13
N GLU A 92 -14.31 0.84 -18.59
CA GLU A 92 -15.49 1.17 -19.38
C GLU A 92 -15.51 2.68 -19.71
N PRO A 93 -15.69 3.08 -20.98
CA PRO A 93 -15.87 4.49 -21.35
C PRO A 93 -16.99 5.15 -20.54
N THR A 94 -16.63 6.18 -19.78
CA THR A 94 -17.51 6.77 -18.75
C THR A 94 -17.88 8.21 -19.09
N LEU A 95 -19.15 8.56 -18.91
CA LEU A 95 -19.67 9.93 -18.90
C LEU A 95 -19.51 10.54 -17.50
N LEU A 96 -19.05 11.79 -17.42
CA LEU A 96 -19.16 12.59 -16.19
C LEU A 96 -20.33 13.57 -16.31
N VAL A 97 -21.27 13.52 -15.37
CA VAL A 97 -22.32 14.52 -15.18
C VAL A 97 -21.95 15.34 -13.95
N THR A 98 -21.84 16.65 -14.09
CA THR A 98 -21.43 17.54 -12.99
C THR A 98 -22.17 18.87 -13.03
N THR A 99 -22.04 19.65 -11.96
CA THR A 99 -22.64 20.98 -11.83
C THR A 99 -22.11 21.94 -12.89
N GLN A 100 -22.99 22.75 -13.47
CA GLN A 100 -22.59 23.81 -14.41
C GLN A 100 -21.46 24.69 -13.84
N GLY A 101 -20.44 24.93 -14.66
CA GLY A 101 -19.22 25.66 -14.29
C GLY A 101 -18.12 24.79 -13.67
N PHE A 102 -18.35 23.49 -13.45
CA PHE A 102 -17.39 22.56 -12.84
C PHE A 102 -16.84 21.51 -13.83
N ARG A 103 -17.06 21.69 -15.14
CA ARG A 103 -16.61 20.79 -16.21
C ARG A 103 -15.17 20.28 -16.05
N ASP A 104 -14.24 21.19 -15.79
CA ASP A 104 -12.81 20.91 -15.77
C ASP A 104 -12.26 20.69 -14.35
N ALA A 105 -13.11 20.67 -13.32
CA ALA A 105 -12.67 20.62 -11.92
C ALA A 105 -11.81 19.37 -11.61
N LEU A 106 -12.20 18.19 -12.10
CA LEU A 106 -11.42 16.96 -11.87
C LEU A 106 -10.09 16.95 -12.65
N ARG A 107 -10.09 17.53 -13.86
CA ARG A 107 -8.91 17.69 -14.70
C ARG A 107 -7.90 18.70 -14.11
N ILE A 108 -8.40 19.84 -13.61
CA ILE A 108 -7.58 20.88 -12.95
C ILE A 108 -7.00 20.38 -11.64
N ALA A 109 -7.72 19.47 -10.97
CA ALA A 109 -7.19 18.79 -9.80
C ALA A 109 -6.83 19.78 -8.67
N TYR A 110 -5.69 19.60 -8.03
CA TYR A 110 -5.13 20.52 -7.03
C TYR A 110 -4.02 21.40 -7.64
N GLN A 111 -3.90 21.45 -8.97
CA GLN A 111 -2.87 22.17 -9.72
C GLN A 111 -1.42 21.71 -9.43
N ASN A 112 -1.23 20.62 -8.69
CA ASN A 112 0.07 20.04 -8.40
C ASN A 112 0.65 19.29 -9.62
N ARG A 113 1.96 19.39 -9.83
CA ARG A 113 2.66 18.70 -10.92
C ARG A 113 3.26 17.38 -10.42
N PRO A 114 2.93 16.22 -11.03
CA PRO A 114 3.50 14.94 -10.61
C PRO A 114 5.02 14.88 -10.71
N ARG A 115 5.59 15.46 -11.77
CA ARG A 115 7.04 15.62 -11.96
C ARG A 115 7.34 17.10 -12.15
N ILE A 116 7.63 17.78 -11.04
CA ILE A 116 7.68 19.24 -10.99
C ILE A 116 8.77 19.87 -11.87
N PHE A 117 9.85 19.13 -12.14
CA PHE A 117 10.98 19.58 -12.97
C PHE A 117 10.83 19.28 -14.47
N ASP A 118 9.81 18.52 -14.88
CA ASP A 118 9.60 18.21 -16.29
C ASP A 118 9.18 19.47 -17.06
N ARG A 119 9.95 19.83 -18.09
CA ARG A 119 9.59 20.93 -19.01
C ARG A 119 8.35 20.59 -19.83
N HIS A 120 8.16 19.31 -20.18
CA HIS A 120 6.98 18.80 -20.85
C HIS A 120 6.04 18.19 -19.82
N ILE A 121 5.05 18.97 -19.38
CA ILE A 121 4.09 18.54 -18.37
C ILE A 121 3.12 17.56 -19.00
N VAL A 122 3.20 16.30 -18.58
CA VAL A 122 2.23 15.27 -18.93
C VAL A 122 1.20 15.20 -17.82
N LEU A 123 -0.04 15.62 -18.11
CA LEU A 123 -1.15 15.47 -17.18
C LEU A 123 -1.59 14.00 -17.12
N PRO A 124 -2.07 13.52 -15.96
CA PRO A 124 -2.72 12.21 -15.89
C PRO A 124 -3.85 12.10 -16.90
N GLU A 125 -3.95 10.94 -17.54
CA GLU A 125 -5.07 10.63 -18.43
C GLU A 125 -6.39 10.58 -17.65
N LEU A 126 -7.44 11.16 -18.23
CA LEU A 126 -8.77 11.19 -17.62
C LEU A 126 -9.45 9.84 -17.81
N LEU A 127 -10.15 9.37 -16.78
CA LEU A 127 -10.94 8.13 -16.84
C LEU A 127 -12.31 8.32 -17.51
N TYR A 128 -12.76 9.56 -17.66
CA TYR A 128 -14.01 9.89 -18.34
C TYR A 128 -13.72 10.45 -19.74
N SER A 129 -14.62 10.16 -20.67
CA SER A 129 -14.48 10.50 -22.09
C SER A 129 -15.28 11.74 -22.50
N ARG A 130 -16.37 12.03 -21.78
CA ARG A 130 -17.28 13.15 -22.06
C ARG A 130 -17.77 13.74 -20.74
N VAL A 131 -18.08 15.04 -20.76
CA VAL A 131 -18.67 15.76 -19.64
C VAL A 131 -20.00 16.38 -20.07
N VAL A 132 -21.01 16.26 -19.21
CA VAL A 132 -22.28 16.98 -19.27
C VAL A 132 -22.35 17.86 -18.02
N GLU A 133 -22.63 19.14 -18.24
CA GLU A 133 -22.91 20.10 -17.18
C GLU A 133 -24.42 20.15 -17.00
N ALA A 134 -24.92 19.61 -15.88
CA ALA A 134 -26.30 19.79 -15.50
C ALA A 134 -26.53 21.26 -15.09
N GLN A 135 -27.72 21.78 -15.37
CA GLN A 135 -28.12 23.12 -14.95
C GLN A 135 -28.78 22.97 -13.58
N GLU A 136 -27.99 23.08 -12.52
CA GLU A 136 -28.43 22.94 -11.15
C GLU A 136 -27.43 23.59 -10.17
N ARG A 137 -27.89 24.02 -9.00
CA ARG A 137 -26.99 24.48 -7.94
C ARG A 137 -27.62 24.38 -6.56
N ILE A 138 -26.93 23.72 -5.64
CA ILE A 138 -27.24 23.72 -4.21
C ILE A 138 -26.13 24.46 -3.46
N GLY A 139 -26.49 25.32 -2.51
CA GLY A 139 -25.56 26.04 -1.63
C GLY A 139 -25.01 25.15 -0.50
N ALA A 140 -23.99 25.64 0.21
CA ALA A 140 -23.34 24.90 1.29
C ALA A 140 -24.27 24.59 2.48
N HIS A 141 -25.38 25.33 2.60
CA HIS A 141 -26.39 25.18 3.65
C HIS A 141 -27.69 24.51 3.16
N GLY A 142 -27.71 24.03 1.91
CA GLY A 142 -28.83 23.27 1.34
C GLY A 142 -29.88 24.13 0.64
N ASP A 143 -29.67 25.45 0.56
CA ASP A 143 -30.45 26.34 -0.27
C ASP A 143 -30.33 25.94 -1.75
N VAL A 144 -31.48 25.81 -2.43
CA VAL A 144 -31.50 25.58 -3.88
C VAL A 144 -31.28 26.93 -4.55
N ILE A 145 -30.07 27.15 -5.06
CA ILE A 145 -29.69 28.36 -5.80
C ILE A 145 -30.26 28.27 -7.22
N GLU A 146 -30.21 27.09 -7.82
CA GLU A 146 -30.78 26.80 -9.14
C GLU A 146 -31.39 25.38 -9.13
N PRO A 147 -32.68 25.23 -9.46
CA PRO A 147 -33.31 23.91 -9.54
C PRO A 147 -32.72 23.10 -10.70
N LEU A 148 -32.68 21.78 -10.57
CA LEU A 148 -32.22 20.91 -11.65
C LEU A 148 -33.16 20.97 -12.87
N ASP A 149 -32.64 21.35 -14.03
CA ASP A 149 -33.34 21.20 -15.31
C ASP A 149 -33.33 19.72 -15.76
N GLU A 150 -34.40 19.00 -15.41
CA GLU A 150 -34.55 17.57 -15.72
C GLU A 150 -34.65 17.28 -17.23
N GLU A 151 -35.32 18.14 -18.01
CA GLU A 151 -35.50 17.92 -19.45
C GLU A 151 -34.19 18.12 -20.20
N HIS A 152 -33.46 19.20 -19.88
CA HIS A 152 -32.13 19.44 -20.45
C HIS A 152 -31.16 18.30 -20.14
N LEU A 153 -31.13 17.84 -18.88
CA LEU A 153 -30.26 16.73 -18.49
C LEU A 153 -30.63 15.44 -19.20
N LYS A 154 -31.93 15.16 -19.35
CA LYS A 154 -32.42 13.96 -20.04
C LYS A 154 -32.01 13.93 -21.52
N GLU A 155 -32.15 15.04 -22.23
CA GLU A 155 -31.66 15.16 -23.61
C GLU A 155 -30.15 14.92 -23.72
N CYS A 156 -29.37 15.50 -22.81
CA CYS A 156 -27.93 15.31 -22.76
C CYS A 156 -27.53 13.85 -22.48
N LEU A 157 -28.25 13.18 -21.57
CA LEU A 157 -28.04 11.77 -21.24
C LEU A 157 -28.36 10.87 -22.43
N TRP A 158 -29.47 11.09 -23.14
CA TRP A 158 -29.79 10.34 -24.36
C TRP A 158 -28.73 10.55 -25.44
N GLY A 159 -28.31 11.79 -25.69
CA GLY A 159 -27.24 12.07 -26.66
C GLY A 159 -25.88 11.46 -26.29
N ALA A 160 -25.61 11.20 -25.01
CA ALA A 160 -24.43 10.46 -24.56
C ALA A 160 -24.60 8.94 -24.71
N TYR A 161 -25.79 8.42 -24.44
CA TYR A 161 -26.13 7.02 -24.63
C TYR A 161 -26.08 6.62 -26.11
N ASP A 162 -26.64 7.43 -27.00
CA ASP A 162 -26.63 7.20 -28.44
C ASP A 162 -25.21 7.24 -29.03
N ALA A 163 -24.30 7.98 -28.39
CA ALA A 163 -22.87 7.97 -28.70
C ALA A 163 -22.12 6.71 -28.22
N GLY A 164 -22.83 5.75 -27.62
CA GLY A 164 -22.29 4.45 -27.21
C GLY A 164 -21.86 4.35 -25.74
N LEU A 165 -22.01 5.42 -24.94
CA LEU A 165 -21.65 5.37 -23.52
C LEU A 165 -22.68 4.55 -22.73
N ARG A 166 -22.20 3.69 -21.82
CA ARG A 166 -23.05 2.82 -20.97
C ARG A 166 -22.79 2.98 -19.48
N SER A 167 -21.71 3.70 -19.13
CA SER A 167 -21.35 4.04 -17.76
C SER A 167 -21.39 5.55 -17.53
N VAL A 168 -21.90 5.97 -16.37
CA VAL A 168 -21.98 7.38 -15.96
C VAL A 168 -21.63 7.57 -14.49
N ALA A 169 -20.81 8.58 -14.22
CA ALA A 169 -20.50 9.13 -12.90
C ALA A 169 -21.22 10.47 -12.73
N ILE A 170 -21.94 10.65 -11.62
CA ILE A 170 -22.71 11.85 -11.31
C ILE A 170 -22.12 12.51 -10.06
N VAL A 171 -21.64 13.75 -10.19
CA VAL A 171 -20.93 14.48 -9.14
C VAL A 171 -21.42 15.92 -9.08
N PHE A 172 -22.27 16.24 -8.10
CA PHE A 172 -22.76 17.60 -7.89
C PHE A 172 -22.09 18.28 -6.70
N MET A 173 -22.00 19.61 -6.77
CA MET A 173 -21.54 20.45 -5.67
C MET A 173 -22.46 20.26 -4.46
N HIS A 174 -21.85 20.05 -3.29
CA HIS A 174 -22.55 19.73 -2.03
C HIS A 174 -23.44 18.47 -2.04
N GLY A 175 -23.37 17.64 -3.09
CA GLY A 175 -24.14 16.39 -3.22
C GLY A 175 -23.89 15.38 -2.08
N TYR A 176 -22.73 15.45 -1.42
CA TYR A 176 -22.41 14.63 -0.24
C TYR A 176 -23.35 14.85 0.96
N ARG A 177 -24.00 16.03 1.05
CA ARG A 177 -24.91 16.43 2.13
C ARG A 177 -26.35 16.56 1.64
N TYR A 178 -26.52 17.07 0.41
CA TYR A 178 -27.82 17.33 -0.21
C TYR A 178 -27.93 16.56 -1.53
N ALA A 179 -28.35 15.30 -1.42
CA ALA A 179 -28.27 14.32 -2.51
C ALA A 179 -29.42 14.38 -3.53
N GLN A 180 -30.43 15.24 -3.33
CA GLN A 180 -31.70 15.19 -4.07
C GLN A 180 -31.50 15.31 -5.59
N HIS A 181 -30.68 16.26 -6.05
CA HIS A 181 -30.41 16.43 -7.48
C HIS A 181 -29.64 15.23 -8.06
N GLU A 182 -28.67 14.65 -7.32
CA GLU A 182 -27.96 13.46 -7.80
C GLU A 182 -28.88 12.24 -7.93
N GLN A 183 -29.84 12.08 -7.01
CA GLN A 183 -30.83 11.01 -7.06
C GLN A 183 -31.74 11.12 -8.29
N VAL A 184 -32.17 12.35 -8.62
CA VAL A 184 -32.94 12.63 -9.83
C VAL A 184 -32.12 12.34 -11.09
N ALA A 185 -30.89 12.86 -11.17
CA ALA A 185 -29.98 12.61 -12.28
C ALA A 185 -29.72 11.11 -12.49
N ALA A 186 -29.55 10.34 -11.41
CA ALA A 186 -29.35 8.90 -11.49
C ALA A 186 -30.58 8.15 -12.02
N ARG A 187 -31.78 8.57 -11.61
CA ARG A 187 -33.04 8.04 -12.14
C ARG A 187 -33.15 8.30 -13.65
N LEU A 188 -32.87 9.53 -14.10
CA LEU A 188 -32.88 9.89 -15.52
C LEU A 188 -31.84 9.10 -16.32
N ALA A 189 -30.63 8.91 -15.79
CA ALA A 189 -29.60 8.10 -16.44
C ALA A 189 -30.03 6.64 -16.61
N ARG A 190 -30.64 6.03 -15.59
CA ARG A 190 -31.19 4.66 -15.70
C ARG A 190 -32.31 4.59 -16.74
N GLN A 191 -33.19 5.58 -16.80
CA GLN A 191 -34.26 5.66 -17.80
C GLN A 191 -33.72 5.82 -19.22
N ALA A 192 -32.58 6.52 -19.39
CA ALA A 192 -31.88 6.63 -20.68
C ALA A 192 -31.20 5.32 -21.11
N GLY A 193 -31.05 4.34 -20.20
CA GLY A 193 -30.53 3.00 -20.51
C GLY A 193 -29.10 2.72 -20.04
N PHE A 194 -28.48 3.65 -19.29
CA PHE A 194 -27.13 3.42 -18.73
C PHE A 194 -27.15 2.19 -17.80
N THR A 195 -26.26 1.24 -18.06
CA THR A 195 -26.16 -0.04 -17.31
C THR A 195 -25.33 0.10 -16.03
N GLN A 196 -24.50 1.14 -15.95
CA GLN A 196 -23.74 1.52 -14.77
C GLN A 196 -23.97 2.99 -14.45
N VAL A 197 -24.42 3.28 -13.23
CA VAL A 197 -24.67 4.63 -12.73
C VAL A 197 -24.08 4.74 -11.32
N SER A 198 -23.04 5.55 -11.17
CA SER A 198 -22.39 5.82 -9.89
C SER A 198 -22.65 7.27 -9.48
N THR A 199 -23.21 7.48 -8.28
CA THR A 199 -23.47 8.83 -7.73
C THR A 199 -22.55 9.13 -6.57
N SER A 200 -22.08 10.37 -6.49
CA SER A 200 -21.04 10.77 -5.55
C SER A 200 -21.43 10.67 -4.08
N HIS A 201 -22.71 10.90 -3.75
CA HIS A 201 -23.23 10.71 -2.39
C HIS A 201 -23.31 9.25 -1.94
N GLN A 202 -23.26 8.27 -2.85
CA GLN A 202 -23.27 6.84 -2.51
C GLN A 202 -21.86 6.26 -2.50
N THR A 203 -21.01 6.69 -3.43
CA THR A 203 -19.64 6.18 -3.58
C THR A 203 -18.68 6.79 -2.55
N SER A 204 -18.79 8.10 -2.28
CA SER A 204 -17.92 8.84 -1.36
C SER A 204 -18.69 10.01 -0.72
N PRO A 205 -19.47 9.78 0.37
CA PRO A 205 -20.34 10.77 1.03
C PRO A 205 -19.57 11.83 1.86
N MET A 206 -18.50 12.39 1.29
CA MET A 206 -17.55 13.30 1.96
C MET A 206 -17.40 14.63 1.22
N MET A 207 -17.04 15.68 1.95
CA MET A 207 -17.12 17.07 1.49
C MET A 207 -16.24 17.41 0.28
N LYS A 208 -14.99 16.92 0.23
CA LYS A 208 -14.00 17.31 -0.79
C LYS A 208 -14.44 16.93 -2.21
N PHE A 209 -14.71 17.92 -3.05
CA PHE A 209 -15.27 17.73 -4.40
C PHE A 209 -14.37 16.87 -5.31
N VAL A 210 -13.07 17.18 -5.39
CA VAL A 210 -12.14 16.50 -6.30
C VAL A 210 -11.95 15.04 -5.92
N GLY A 211 -11.62 14.74 -4.66
CA GLY A 211 -11.47 13.37 -4.18
C GLY A 211 -12.77 12.56 -4.30
N ARG A 212 -13.92 13.16 -3.96
CA ARG A 212 -15.25 12.54 -4.15
C ARG A 212 -15.54 12.25 -5.62
N GLY A 213 -15.25 13.22 -6.50
CA GLY A 213 -15.49 13.10 -7.93
C GLY A 213 -14.65 12.01 -8.58
N ASP A 214 -13.33 12.01 -8.34
CA ASP A 214 -12.44 10.99 -8.89
C ASP A 214 -12.84 9.58 -8.42
N THR A 215 -13.22 9.41 -7.15
CA THR A 215 -13.72 8.12 -6.62
C THR A 215 -14.96 7.64 -7.35
N THR A 216 -15.88 8.56 -7.62
CA THR A 216 -17.14 8.25 -8.33
C THR A 216 -16.88 7.85 -9.78
N VAL A 217 -15.93 8.52 -10.43
CA VAL A 217 -15.49 8.18 -11.78
C VAL A 217 -14.79 6.81 -11.80
N VAL A 218 -13.88 6.54 -10.86
CA VAL A 218 -13.22 5.23 -10.75
C VAL A 218 -14.25 4.11 -10.59
N ASP A 219 -15.24 4.31 -9.73
CA ASP A 219 -16.29 3.34 -9.51
C ASP A 219 -17.09 3.03 -10.79
N ALA A 220 -17.52 4.07 -11.51
CA ALA A 220 -18.23 3.94 -12.78
C ALA A 220 -17.36 3.28 -13.87
N TYR A 221 -16.07 3.59 -13.89
CA TYR A 221 -15.11 3.09 -14.86
C TYR A 221 -14.77 1.61 -14.67
N LEU A 222 -14.67 1.13 -13.43
CA LEU A 222 -14.21 -0.22 -13.10
C LEU A 222 -15.33 -1.23 -12.83
N SER A 223 -16.46 -0.80 -12.27
CA SER A 223 -17.56 -1.71 -11.89
C SER A 223 -18.05 -2.62 -13.02
N PRO A 224 -18.19 -2.16 -14.28
CA PRO A 224 -18.64 -3.03 -15.38
C PRO A 224 -17.68 -4.18 -15.67
N ILE A 225 -16.37 -3.95 -15.57
CA ILE A 225 -15.35 -4.97 -15.82
C ILE A 225 -15.36 -6.03 -14.73
N LEU A 226 -15.46 -5.58 -13.48
CA LEU A 226 -15.55 -6.49 -12.34
C LEU A 226 -16.81 -7.35 -12.42
N ARG A 227 -17.96 -6.75 -12.76
CA ARG A 227 -19.20 -7.52 -12.91
C ARG A 227 -19.07 -8.62 -13.97
N ARG A 228 -18.49 -8.32 -15.14
CA ARG A 228 -18.21 -9.33 -16.18
C ARG A 228 -17.31 -10.46 -15.66
N TYR A 229 -16.29 -10.12 -14.88
CA TYR A 229 -15.40 -11.12 -14.29
C TYR A 229 -16.12 -12.00 -13.26
N VAL A 230 -16.87 -11.37 -12.35
CA VAL A 230 -17.71 -12.06 -11.36
C VAL A 230 -18.69 -13.01 -12.05
N GLU A 231 -19.39 -12.54 -13.08
CA GLU A 231 -20.34 -13.34 -13.85
C GLU A 231 -19.67 -14.53 -14.56
N GLN A 232 -18.45 -14.35 -15.10
CA GLN A 232 -17.68 -15.44 -15.69
C GLN A 232 -17.36 -16.53 -14.66
N VAL A 233 -16.85 -16.12 -13.49
CA VAL A 233 -16.46 -17.05 -12.41
C VAL A 233 -17.71 -17.74 -11.83
N ALA A 234 -18.79 -16.99 -11.61
CA ALA A 234 -20.07 -17.53 -11.14
C ALA A 234 -20.71 -18.50 -12.13
N GLY A 235 -20.58 -18.26 -13.43
CA GLY A 235 -21.10 -19.14 -14.48
C GLY A 235 -20.43 -20.52 -14.51
N GLU A 236 -19.18 -20.63 -14.06
CA GLU A 236 -18.46 -21.90 -13.94
C GLU A 236 -18.80 -22.66 -12.64
N MET A 237 -19.45 -21.97 -11.68
CA MET A 237 -19.74 -22.48 -10.33
C MET A 237 -21.18 -22.15 -9.89
N PRO A 238 -22.21 -22.58 -10.64
CA PRO A 238 -23.58 -22.15 -10.42
C PRO A 238 -24.09 -22.54 -9.02
N GLY A 239 -24.56 -21.55 -8.27
CA GLY A 239 -25.12 -21.73 -6.92
C GLY A 239 -24.10 -21.79 -5.77
N VAL A 240 -22.80 -21.78 -6.07
CA VAL A 240 -21.74 -21.67 -5.05
C VAL A 240 -21.67 -20.23 -4.54
N LYS A 241 -21.55 -20.04 -3.22
CA LYS A 241 -21.41 -18.70 -2.64
C LYS A 241 -20.03 -18.10 -2.98
N LEU A 242 -20.01 -16.88 -3.51
CA LEU A 242 -18.78 -16.19 -3.92
C LEU A 242 -18.59 -14.90 -3.13
N PHE A 243 -17.45 -14.80 -2.47
CA PHE A 243 -17.03 -13.63 -1.69
C PHE A 243 -15.80 -13.00 -2.31
N PHE A 244 -15.80 -11.67 -2.40
CA PHE A 244 -14.68 -10.89 -2.87
C PHE A 244 -14.06 -10.09 -1.72
N MET A 245 -12.73 -10.10 -1.66
CA MET A 245 -11.97 -9.25 -0.77
C MET A 245 -12.13 -7.79 -1.19
N GLN A 246 -12.43 -6.93 -0.24
CA GLN A 246 -12.46 -5.48 -0.42
C GLN A 246 -11.11 -4.88 -0.05
N SER A 247 -10.86 -3.68 -0.58
CA SER A 247 -9.67 -2.87 -0.28
C SER A 247 -9.57 -2.52 1.20
N SER A 248 -10.70 -2.54 1.93
CA SER A 248 -10.81 -2.34 3.38
C SER A 248 -10.34 -3.54 4.22
N GLY A 249 -10.12 -4.70 3.57
CA GLY A 249 -9.74 -5.98 4.17
C GLY A 249 -10.90 -6.88 4.61
N GLY A 250 -12.14 -6.49 4.36
CA GLY A 250 -13.31 -7.34 4.61
C GLY A 250 -13.76 -8.09 3.36
N LEU A 251 -14.52 -9.17 3.57
CA LEU A 251 -15.20 -9.89 2.49
C LEU A 251 -16.60 -9.33 2.24
N THR A 252 -16.99 -9.28 0.97
CA THR A 252 -18.35 -8.94 0.55
C THR A 252 -18.87 -9.90 -0.51
N ASP A 253 -20.19 -10.04 -0.59
CA ASP A 253 -20.84 -10.84 -1.65
C ASP A 253 -20.51 -10.29 -3.05
N ALA A 254 -20.28 -11.19 -4.00
CA ALA A 254 -19.89 -10.85 -5.35
C ALA A 254 -20.88 -9.91 -6.09
N GLN A 255 -22.17 -9.93 -5.74
CA GLN A 255 -23.20 -9.11 -6.38
C GLN A 255 -23.15 -7.64 -5.97
N VAL A 256 -22.59 -7.34 -4.79
CA VAL A 256 -22.45 -5.97 -4.26
C VAL A 256 -21.02 -5.45 -4.36
N PHE A 257 -20.11 -6.22 -4.95
CA PHE A 257 -18.72 -5.82 -5.14
C PHE A 257 -18.58 -4.73 -6.20
N GLN A 258 -18.02 -3.59 -5.80
CA GLN A 258 -17.93 -2.37 -6.61
C GLN A 258 -16.50 -2.03 -7.01
N GLY A 259 -16.36 -1.27 -8.10
CA GLY A 259 -15.09 -0.81 -8.68
C GLY A 259 -14.16 -0.15 -7.69
N LYS A 260 -14.69 0.78 -6.89
CA LYS A 260 -13.90 1.51 -5.89
C LYS A 260 -13.35 0.63 -4.76
N ASP A 261 -14.01 -0.49 -4.46
CA ASP A 261 -13.68 -1.36 -3.34
C ASP A 261 -12.75 -2.51 -3.75
N ALA A 262 -12.46 -2.67 -5.04
CA ALA A 262 -11.69 -3.80 -5.57
C ALA A 262 -10.18 -3.54 -5.73
N ILE A 263 -9.76 -2.28 -5.65
CA ILE A 263 -8.39 -1.86 -5.93
C ILE A 263 -7.46 -2.27 -4.79
N LEU A 264 -6.42 -3.03 -5.10
CA LEU A 264 -5.50 -3.61 -4.09
C LEU A 264 -6.19 -4.60 -3.12
N SER A 265 -7.28 -5.24 -3.56
CA SER A 265 -7.96 -6.28 -2.76
C SER A 265 -7.09 -7.51 -2.49
N GLY A 266 -6.24 -7.94 -3.43
CA GLY A 266 -5.30 -9.05 -3.22
C GLY A 266 -4.34 -8.81 -2.04
N PRO A 267 -3.54 -7.73 -2.07
CA PRO A 267 -2.66 -7.35 -0.96
C PRO A 267 -3.38 -7.14 0.38
N ALA A 268 -4.64 -6.65 0.37
CA ALA A 268 -5.44 -6.55 1.59
C ALA A 268 -5.65 -7.91 2.27
N GLY A 269 -5.87 -8.98 1.49
CA GLY A 269 -5.87 -10.36 2.01
C GLY A 269 -4.55 -10.76 2.65
N GLY A 270 -3.42 -10.34 2.08
CA GLY A 270 -2.08 -10.50 2.67
C GLY A 270 -1.94 -9.85 4.04
N ILE A 271 -2.44 -8.62 4.20
CA ILE A 271 -2.43 -7.90 5.49
C ILE A 271 -3.29 -8.61 6.53
N VAL A 272 -4.47 -9.09 6.15
CA VAL A 272 -5.33 -9.89 7.05
C VAL A 272 -4.59 -11.16 7.46
N GLY A 273 -4.03 -11.89 6.51
CA GLY A 273 -3.25 -13.10 6.75
C GLY A 273 -2.10 -12.85 7.71
N MET A 274 -1.35 -11.78 7.47
CA MET A 274 -0.28 -11.29 8.33
C MET A 274 -0.78 -11.08 9.76
N ALA A 275 -1.71 -10.12 9.95
CA ALA A 275 -2.17 -9.73 11.28
C ALA A 275 -2.76 -10.90 12.09
N ARG A 276 -3.56 -11.75 11.45
CA ARG A 276 -4.23 -12.87 12.12
C ARG A 276 -3.24 -13.98 12.52
N THR A 277 -2.32 -14.35 11.63
CA THR A 277 -1.33 -15.40 11.94
C THR A 277 -0.28 -14.92 12.95
N ALA A 278 0.16 -13.66 12.88
CA ALA A 278 1.02 -13.09 13.90
C ALA A 278 0.34 -13.01 15.27
N GLY A 279 -0.93 -12.59 15.33
CA GLY A 279 -1.70 -12.57 16.58
C GLY A 279 -1.80 -13.95 17.23
N LEU A 280 -2.04 -15.01 16.44
CA LEU A 280 -2.03 -16.40 16.92
C LEU A 280 -0.68 -16.82 17.50
N ALA A 281 0.42 -16.32 16.94
CA ALA A 281 1.78 -16.54 17.42
C ALA A 281 2.22 -15.60 18.58
N GLY A 282 1.33 -14.72 19.06
CA GLY A 282 1.63 -13.77 20.14
C GLY A 282 2.45 -12.55 19.70
N HIS A 283 2.32 -12.15 18.44
CA HIS A 283 2.96 -10.97 17.86
C HIS A 283 1.92 -9.89 17.52
N ASP A 284 1.69 -8.96 18.45
CA ASP A 284 0.66 -7.91 18.28
C ASP A 284 1.12 -6.68 17.48
N LYS A 285 2.43 -6.59 17.22
CA LYS A 285 3.09 -5.47 16.54
C LYS A 285 3.96 -5.99 15.41
N VAL A 286 3.47 -5.89 14.19
CA VAL A 286 4.13 -6.43 13.00
C VAL A 286 4.24 -5.42 11.86
N ILE A 287 5.34 -5.54 11.13
CA ILE A 287 5.52 -4.91 9.81
C ILE A 287 5.36 -6.01 8.78
N GLY A 288 4.43 -5.83 7.85
CA GLY A 288 4.22 -6.74 6.73
C GLY A 288 5.23 -6.49 5.63
N PHE A 289 5.77 -7.58 5.12
CA PHE A 289 6.71 -7.59 4.01
C PHE A 289 6.30 -8.70 3.04
N ASP A 290 5.46 -8.33 2.06
CA ASP A 290 5.02 -9.22 0.99
C ASP A 290 5.87 -8.98 -0.25
N MET A 291 6.78 -9.89 -0.59
CA MET A 291 7.57 -9.73 -1.80
C MET A 291 7.20 -10.82 -2.81
N GLY A 292 6.63 -10.36 -3.93
CA GLY A 292 6.27 -11.18 -5.08
C GLY A 292 7.31 -11.11 -6.21
N GLY A 293 6.86 -11.48 -7.41
CA GLY A 293 7.67 -11.40 -8.63
C GLY A 293 7.77 -10.00 -9.22
N THR A 294 6.85 -9.09 -8.94
CA THR A 294 6.81 -7.77 -9.61
C THR A 294 7.07 -6.61 -8.66
N SER A 295 6.58 -6.72 -7.44
CA SER A 295 6.60 -5.66 -6.43
C SER A 295 6.77 -6.24 -5.02
N THR A 296 7.00 -5.34 -4.08
CA THR A 296 6.89 -5.60 -2.64
C THR A 296 5.78 -4.72 -2.08
N ASP A 297 4.83 -5.32 -1.35
CA ASP A 297 3.81 -4.62 -0.58
C ASP A 297 4.19 -4.59 0.90
N VAL A 298 4.13 -3.40 1.48
CA VAL A 298 4.51 -3.14 2.87
C VAL A 298 3.32 -2.60 3.65
N SER A 299 3.13 -3.11 4.87
CA SER A 299 2.03 -2.71 5.75
C SER A 299 2.46 -2.64 7.22
N HIS A 300 1.66 -1.99 8.05
CA HIS A 300 1.85 -1.92 9.50
C HIS A 300 0.59 -2.41 10.22
N TYR A 301 0.78 -3.17 11.31
CA TYR A 301 -0.29 -3.60 12.20
C TYR A 301 0.17 -3.55 13.66
N ALA A 302 -0.65 -2.93 14.51
CA ALA A 302 -0.40 -2.78 15.94
C ALA A 302 -1.72 -2.90 16.73
N GLY A 303 -2.37 -4.06 16.64
CA GLY A 303 -3.66 -4.36 17.27
C GLY A 303 -4.90 -3.92 16.48
N GLU A 304 -4.76 -2.96 15.55
CA GLU A 304 -5.80 -2.56 14.61
C GLU A 304 -5.22 -2.42 13.19
N PHE A 305 -6.07 -2.64 12.18
CA PHE A 305 -5.69 -2.42 10.78
C PHE A 305 -5.64 -0.93 10.47
N GLU A 306 -4.50 -0.49 9.94
CA GLU A 306 -4.37 0.87 9.45
C GLU A 306 -5.09 1.06 8.12
N ARG A 307 -5.83 2.16 8.02
CA ARG A 307 -6.56 2.52 6.81
C ARG A 307 -6.21 3.93 6.36
N GLU A 308 -6.10 4.09 5.05
CA GLU A 308 -5.98 5.38 4.39
C GLU A 308 -7.30 5.71 3.70
N PHE A 309 -7.74 6.95 3.87
CA PHE A 309 -9.01 7.42 3.34
C PHE A 309 -8.82 8.24 2.07
N GLU A 310 -7.65 8.84 1.86
CA GLU A 310 -7.29 9.53 0.62
C GLU A 310 -5.99 8.90 0.11
N THR A 311 -6.05 8.28 -1.06
CA THR A 311 -4.88 7.64 -1.70
C THR A 311 -4.81 8.01 -3.17
N GLN A 312 -3.68 7.70 -3.81
CA GLN A 312 -3.50 7.85 -5.25
C GLN A 312 -3.01 6.54 -5.83
N VAL A 313 -3.77 5.96 -6.77
CA VAL A 313 -3.43 4.72 -7.47
C VAL A 313 -3.43 4.99 -8.97
N ALA A 314 -2.35 4.62 -9.66
CA ALA A 314 -2.17 4.88 -11.09
C ALA A 314 -2.37 6.37 -11.48
N GLY A 315 -1.97 7.29 -10.61
CA GLY A 315 -2.16 8.73 -10.79
C GLY A 315 -3.58 9.24 -10.54
N VAL A 316 -4.54 8.36 -10.24
CA VAL A 316 -5.93 8.72 -9.95
C VAL A 316 -6.14 8.79 -8.45
N ARG A 317 -6.78 9.87 -7.97
CA ARG A 317 -7.03 10.06 -6.54
C ARG A 317 -8.30 9.34 -6.15
N MET A 318 -8.32 8.78 -4.95
CA MET A 318 -9.48 8.08 -4.45
C MET A 318 -9.69 8.38 -2.98
N ARG A 319 -10.96 8.48 -2.62
CA ARG A 319 -11.45 8.66 -1.26
C ARG A 319 -12.33 7.47 -0.88
N ALA A 320 -11.70 6.37 -0.52
CA ALA A 320 -12.35 5.14 -0.06
C ALA A 320 -11.52 4.52 1.06
N PRO A 321 -12.13 3.86 2.07
CA PRO A 321 -11.39 3.20 3.13
C PRO A 321 -10.59 2.02 2.56
N MET A 322 -9.28 2.16 2.53
CA MET A 322 -8.36 1.14 2.02
C MET A 322 -7.34 0.80 3.10
N MET A 323 -6.93 -0.45 3.19
CA MET A 323 -5.80 -0.83 4.02
C MET A 323 -4.56 -0.06 3.57
N SER A 324 -3.81 0.43 4.55
CA SER A 324 -2.60 1.20 4.32
C SER A 324 -1.50 0.30 3.76
N ILE A 325 -1.46 0.19 2.43
CA ILE A 325 -0.49 -0.59 1.67
C ILE A 325 0.45 0.37 0.95
N HIS A 326 1.75 0.21 1.17
CA HIS A 326 2.75 0.91 0.38
C HIS A 326 3.49 -0.07 -0.52
N THR A 327 3.20 0.01 -1.82
CA THR A 327 3.84 -0.83 -2.85
C THR A 327 5.13 -0.19 -3.34
N VAL A 328 6.18 -1.00 -3.50
CA VAL A 328 7.45 -0.61 -4.13
C VAL A 328 7.74 -1.51 -5.32
N ALA A 329 8.28 -0.91 -6.38
CA ALA A 329 8.69 -1.59 -7.62
C ALA A 329 10.01 -2.39 -7.45
N ALA A 330 10.10 -3.14 -6.36
CA ALA A 330 11.19 -4.04 -6.04
C ALA A 330 10.57 -5.42 -5.77
N GLY A 331 10.66 -6.34 -6.74
CA GLY A 331 10.23 -7.72 -6.63
C GLY A 331 11.28 -8.65 -7.25
N GLY A 332 11.04 -9.96 -7.25
CA GLY A 332 11.98 -10.93 -7.84
C GLY A 332 12.31 -10.66 -9.33
N GLY A 333 11.36 -10.12 -10.08
CA GLY A 333 11.46 -9.77 -11.49
C GLY A 333 11.95 -8.35 -11.77
N SER A 334 12.24 -7.53 -10.77
CA SER A 334 12.76 -6.17 -11.02
C SER A 334 14.07 -6.22 -11.79
N ILE A 335 14.13 -5.48 -12.89
CA ILE A 335 15.23 -5.55 -13.87
C ILE A 335 16.50 -4.91 -13.29
N LEU A 336 17.65 -5.53 -13.54
CA LEU A 336 18.97 -5.06 -13.15
C LEU A 336 19.62 -4.27 -14.28
N GLY A 337 20.06 -3.04 -14.00
CA GLY A 337 20.68 -2.16 -14.98
C GLY A 337 22.01 -1.55 -14.49
N PHE A 338 22.92 -1.31 -15.43
CA PHE A 338 24.17 -0.59 -15.20
C PHE A 338 24.39 0.43 -16.33
N ASP A 339 24.59 1.71 -15.98
CA ASP A 339 24.75 2.80 -16.95
C ASP A 339 26.23 3.21 -17.20
N GLY A 340 27.17 2.42 -16.69
CA GLY A 340 28.61 2.71 -16.72
C GLY A 340 29.13 3.41 -15.47
N ALA A 341 28.24 4.00 -14.65
CA ALA A 341 28.61 4.65 -13.40
C ALA A 341 27.81 4.15 -12.19
N ARG A 342 26.53 3.80 -12.37
CA ARG A 342 25.60 3.43 -11.29
C ARG A 342 24.87 2.12 -11.59
N PHE A 343 24.69 1.33 -10.55
CA PHE A 343 23.80 0.17 -10.56
C PHE A 343 22.38 0.59 -10.21
N ARG A 344 21.38 -0.01 -10.87
CA ARG A 344 19.95 0.26 -10.62
C ARG A 344 19.15 -1.03 -10.60
N VAL A 345 18.11 -1.04 -9.77
CA VAL A 345 17.12 -2.11 -9.69
C VAL A 345 15.74 -1.50 -9.92
N GLY A 346 15.00 -2.03 -10.89
CA GLY A 346 13.69 -1.52 -11.28
C GLY A 346 13.74 -0.12 -11.91
N PRO A 347 12.59 0.58 -12.03
CA PRO A 347 11.25 0.16 -11.61
C PRO A 347 10.59 -0.87 -12.54
N GLU A 348 11.17 -1.10 -13.73
CA GLU A 348 10.65 -2.08 -14.69
C GLU A 348 10.80 -3.50 -14.15
N SER A 349 9.84 -4.36 -14.50
CA SER A 349 9.82 -5.77 -14.12
C SER A 349 9.79 -6.66 -15.36
N ALA A 350 10.51 -7.78 -15.29
CA ALA A 350 10.47 -8.82 -16.30
C ALA A 350 9.17 -9.65 -16.27
N GLY A 351 8.36 -9.53 -15.21
CA GLY A 351 7.09 -10.25 -15.05
C GLY A 351 7.23 -11.78 -15.04
N ALA A 352 6.20 -12.48 -15.50
CA ALA A 352 6.24 -13.95 -15.71
C ALA A 352 6.74 -14.32 -17.13
N ASN A 353 6.52 -13.44 -18.10
CA ASN A 353 6.79 -13.67 -19.52
C ASN A 353 7.27 -12.34 -20.16
N PRO A 354 8.53 -12.25 -20.63
CA PRO A 354 9.52 -13.33 -20.71
C PRO A 354 10.09 -13.76 -19.34
N GLY A 355 9.88 -12.96 -18.28
CA GLY A 355 10.40 -13.26 -16.94
C GLY A 355 11.91 -13.03 -16.80
N PRO A 356 12.49 -13.27 -15.60
CA PRO A 356 13.93 -13.28 -15.39
C PRO A 356 14.70 -14.13 -16.41
N ALA A 357 15.99 -13.85 -16.60
CA ALA A 357 16.82 -14.57 -17.57
C ALA A 357 16.83 -16.10 -17.30
N SER A 358 16.80 -16.49 -16.03
CA SER A 358 16.72 -17.87 -15.59
C SER A 358 15.41 -18.60 -15.95
N TYR A 359 14.36 -17.91 -16.40
CA TYR A 359 13.06 -18.52 -16.75
C TYR A 359 13.05 -19.18 -18.13
N ARG A 360 14.17 -19.14 -18.88
CA ARG A 360 14.35 -19.79 -20.20
C ARG A 360 13.47 -19.23 -21.33
N ARG A 361 13.06 -17.96 -21.25
CA ARG A 361 12.26 -17.28 -22.31
C ARG A 361 12.91 -16.01 -22.86
N GLY A 362 14.23 -15.86 -22.68
CA GLY A 362 15.01 -14.76 -23.26
C GLY A 362 14.92 -13.42 -22.53
N GLY A 363 14.41 -13.38 -21.29
CA GLY A 363 14.26 -12.15 -20.53
C GLY A 363 15.56 -11.56 -19.94
N PRO A 364 15.51 -10.34 -19.38
CA PRO A 364 16.66 -9.61 -18.84
C PRO A 364 17.12 -10.17 -17.48
N LEU A 365 18.29 -9.71 -16.99
CA LEU A 365 18.69 -10.01 -15.60
C LEU A 365 17.73 -9.32 -14.62
N ALA A 366 17.27 -10.06 -13.62
CA ALA A 366 16.41 -9.58 -12.54
C ALA A 366 16.92 -9.97 -11.14
N VAL A 367 16.28 -9.47 -10.08
CA VAL A 367 16.65 -9.77 -8.67
C VAL A 367 16.71 -11.28 -8.39
N THR A 368 15.78 -12.07 -8.95
CA THR A 368 15.80 -13.54 -8.87
C THR A 368 17.08 -14.12 -9.47
N ASP A 369 17.57 -13.58 -10.59
CA ASP A 369 18.82 -14.02 -11.21
C ASP A 369 20.02 -13.68 -10.32
N ALA A 370 20.02 -12.53 -9.64
CA ALA A 370 21.04 -12.20 -8.65
C ALA A 370 21.06 -13.23 -7.51
N ASN A 371 19.89 -13.61 -6.97
CA ASN A 371 19.78 -14.65 -5.94
C ASN A 371 20.24 -16.04 -6.43
N VAL A 372 20.02 -16.38 -7.71
CA VAL A 372 20.56 -17.60 -8.34
C VAL A 372 22.08 -17.52 -8.45
N MET A 373 22.62 -16.37 -8.88
CA MET A 373 24.07 -16.16 -9.04
C MET A 373 24.82 -16.32 -7.71
N VAL A 374 24.32 -15.70 -6.64
CA VAL A 374 24.93 -15.78 -5.30
C VAL A 374 24.60 -17.07 -4.55
N GLY A 375 23.85 -18.01 -5.15
CA GLY A 375 23.52 -19.29 -4.54
C GLY A 375 22.50 -19.24 -3.40
N LYS A 376 21.76 -18.14 -3.24
CA LYS A 376 20.60 -18.07 -2.31
C LYS A 376 19.43 -18.90 -2.83
N ILE A 377 19.20 -18.90 -4.15
CA ILE A 377 18.25 -19.82 -4.80
C ILE A 377 18.99 -21.01 -5.38
N GLN A 378 18.54 -22.22 -5.05
CA GLN A 378 19.03 -23.47 -5.61
C GLN A 378 18.05 -23.98 -6.68
N PRO A 379 18.38 -23.95 -7.99
CA PRO A 379 17.46 -24.33 -9.07
C PRO A 379 16.80 -25.70 -8.91
N ALA A 380 17.49 -26.67 -8.32
CA ALA A 380 16.98 -28.02 -8.07
C ALA A 380 15.81 -28.07 -7.06
N HIS A 381 15.67 -27.05 -6.22
CA HIS A 381 14.65 -26.92 -5.19
C HIS A 381 13.62 -25.83 -5.51
N PHE A 382 13.65 -25.29 -6.72
CA PHE A 382 12.65 -24.35 -7.23
C PHE A 382 11.61 -25.10 -8.07
N PRO A 383 10.32 -24.67 -8.08
CA PRO A 383 9.32 -25.26 -8.96
C PRO A 383 9.75 -25.38 -10.43
N LYS A 384 9.57 -26.57 -11.00
CA LYS A 384 9.88 -26.86 -12.40
C LYS A 384 8.73 -26.46 -13.31
N VAL A 385 8.53 -25.16 -13.49
CA VAL A 385 7.41 -24.58 -14.27
C VAL A 385 7.89 -23.74 -15.45
N PHE A 386 9.18 -23.81 -15.79
CA PHE A 386 9.82 -22.95 -16.79
C PHE A 386 10.06 -23.68 -18.11
N GLY A 387 10.57 -22.93 -19.09
CA GLY A 387 10.79 -23.43 -20.45
C GLY A 387 9.50 -23.50 -21.28
N HIS A 388 9.63 -23.94 -22.53
CA HIS A 388 8.50 -23.99 -23.46
C HIS A 388 7.43 -25.01 -23.06
N ALA A 389 7.83 -26.11 -22.42
CA ALA A 389 6.92 -27.16 -21.96
C ALA A 389 6.45 -26.99 -20.49
N ALA A 390 6.81 -25.88 -19.83
CA ALA A 390 6.45 -25.56 -18.45
C ALA A 390 6.79 -26.66 -17.42
N ASN A 391 7.94 -27.33 -17.60
CA ASN A 391 8.38 -28.46 -16.78
C ASN A 391 9.88 -28.44 -16.45
N GLU A 392 10.58 -27.33 -16.75
CA GLU A 392 12.02 -27.18 -16.56
C GLU A 392 12.35 -26.35 -15.30
N ALA A 393 13.55 -26.55 -14.76
CA ALA A 393 14.10 -25.76 -13.65
C ALA A 393 14.72 -24.44 -14.15
N LEU A 394 15.02 -23.54 -13.22
CA LEU A 394 15.75 -22.29 -13.50
C LEU A 394 17.10 -22.55 -14.20
N ASP A 395 17.46 -21.69 -15.15
CA ASP A 395 18.72 -21.76 -15.89
C ASP A 395 19.82 -20.93 -15.21
N ARG A 396 20.74 -21.61 -14.51
CA ARG A 396 21.89 -20.97 -13.86
C ARG A 396 22.97 -20.54 -14.86
N ASP A 397 23.11 -21.23 -15.98
CA ASP A 397 24.21 -21.01 -16.92
C ASP A 397 24.00 -19.69 -17.67
N VAL A 398 22.76 -19.41 -18.08
CA VAL A 398 22.39 -18.12 -18.70
C VAL A 398 22.63 -16.96 -17.72
N VAL A 399 22.35 -17.15 -16.43
CA VAL A 399 22.59 -16.14 -15.40
C VAL A 399 24.08 -15.84 -15.27
N GLY A 400 24.92 -16.88 -15.16
CA GLY A 400 26.38 -16.72 -15.08
C GLY A 400 26.96 -16.01 -16.32
N GLN A 401 26.50 -16.36 -17.52
CA GLN A 401 26.95 -15.70 -18.75
C GLN A 401 26.63 -14.20 -18.76
N LYS A 402 25.43 -13.80 -18.32
CA LYS A 402 25.04 -12.38 -18.29
C LYS A 402 25.76 -11.61 -17.18
N PHE A 403 25.95 -12.19 -16.00
CA PHE A 403 26.75 -11.54 -14.95
C PHE A 403 28.23 -11.44 -15.31
N ALA A 404 28.80 -12.39 -16.04
CA ALA A 404 30.16 -12.28 -16.59
C ALA A 404 30.32 -11.05 -17.48
N GLN A 405 29.33 -10.72 -18.30
CA GLN A 405 29.35 -9.52 -19.14
C GLN A 405 29.32 -8.23 -18.31
N LEU A 406 28.46 -8.17 -17.28
CA LEU A 406 28.39 -7.02 -16.36
C LEU A 406 29.66 -6.87 -15.49
N ALA A 407 30.26 -7.97 -15.07
CA ALA A 407 31.52 -7.99 -14.33
C ALA A 407 32.64 -7.32 -15.12
N VAL A 408 32.76 -7.62 -16.42
CA VAL A 408 33.73 -6.97 -17.33
C VAL A 408 33.48 -5.46 -17.43
N GLN A 409 32.22 -5.04 -17.53
CA GLN A 409 31.87 -3.61 -17.66
C GLN A 409 32.13 -2.82 -16.38
N SER A 410 31.92 -3.43 -15.21
CA SER A 410 32.03 -2.77 -13.91
C SER A 410 33.41 -2.90 -13.25
N GLY A 411 34.27 -3.80 -13.74
CA GLY A 411 35.57 -4.11 -13.13
C GLY A 411 35.47 -4.84 -11.80
N ARG A 412 34.34 -5.51 -11.52
CA ARG A 412 34.06 -6.26 -10.28
C ARG A 412 33.82 -7.74 -10.57
N SER A 413 33.87 -8.60 -9.55
CA SER A 413 33.51 -10.01 -9.69
C SER A 413 32.01 -10.17 -9.99
N GLN A 414 31.61 -11.30 -10.57
CA GLN A 414 30.20 -11.57 -10.90
C GLN A 414 29.34 -11.59 -9.63
N GLU A 415 29.90 -12.16 -8.57
CA GLU A 415 29.30 -12.30 -7.26
C GLU A 415 29.13 -10.96 -6.55
N ASP A 416 30.12 -10.09 -6.62
CA ASP A 416 30.03 -8.73 -6.05
C ASP A 416 28.99 -7.87 -6.77
N VAL A 417 28.91 -7.99 -8.10
CA VAL A 417 27.89 -7.30 -8.88
C VAL A 417 26.49 -7.79 -8.49
N ALA A 418 26.28 -9.12 -8.46
CA ALA A 418 24.99 -9.70 -8.06
C ALA A 418 24.62 -9.34 -6.61
N HIS A 419 25.58 -9.40 -5.68
CA HIS A 419 25.37 -9.01 -4.29
C HIS A 419 25.04 -7.51 -4.16
N GLY A 420 25.71 -6.65 -4.92
CA GLY A 420 25.44 -5.21 -4.95
C GLY A 420 24.01 -4.88 -5.38
N PHE A 421 23.48 -5.57 -6.39
CA PHE A 421 22.07 -5.43 -6.78
C PHE A 421 21.11 -5.87 -5.68
N ILE A 422 21.41 -6.95 -4.95
CA ILE A 422 20.62 -7.39 -3.79
C ILE A 422 20.61 -6.31 -2.70
N GLN A 423 21.76 -5.68 -2.40
CA GLN A 423 21.84 -4.60 -1.41
C GLN A 423 21.00 -3.38 -1.82
N ILE A 424 21.01 -3.00 -3.10
CA ILE A 424 20.17 -1.90 -3.61
C ILE A 424 18.69 -2.24 -3.45
N ALA A 425 18.27 -3.45 -3.82
CA ALA A 425 16.88 -3.90 -3.65
C ALA A 425 16.45 -3.89 -2.17
N VAL A 426 17.31 -4.42 -1.28
CA VAL A 426 17.08 -4.42 0.19
C VAL A 426 16.93 -2.99 0.72
N GLN A 427 17.79 -2.06 0.30
CA GLN A 427 17.70 -0.67 0.75
C GLN A 427 16.41 0.02 0.26
N GLN A 428 15.98 -0.22 -0.98
CA GLN A 428 14.72 0.28 -1.51
C GLN A 428 13.52 -0.23 -0.68
N MET A 429 13.49 -1.53 -0.36
CA MET A 429 12.44 -2.14 0.47
C MET A 429 12.45 -1.61 1.91
N ALA A 430 13.64 -1.50 2.53
CA ALA A 430 13.77 -0.94 3.87
C ALA A 430 13.35 0.53 3.94
N ASN A 431 13.64 1.33 2.91
CA ASN A 431 13.19 2.73 2.83
C ASN A 431 11.66 2.84 2.73
N ALA A 432 11.02 1.90 2.02
CA ALA A 432 9.56 1.82 1.96
C ALA A 432 8.94 1.60 3.35
N ILE A 433 9.51 0.65 4.10
CA ILE A 433 9.10 0.36 5.47
C ILE A 433 9.28 1.58 6.37
N LYS A 434 10.43 2.27 6.28
CA LYS A 434 10.67 3.52 7.04
C LYS A 434 9.66 4.61 6.69
N LYS A 435 9.26 4.72 5.42
CA LYS A 435 8.30 5.74 4.98
C LYS A 435 6.92 5.56 5.63
N ILE A 436 6.44 4.32 5.75
CA ILE A 436 5.13 4.07 6.39
C ILE A 436 5.19 4.18 7.93
N SER A 437 6.37 4.01 8.53
CA SER A 437 6.53 4.06 9.99
C SER A 437 6.89 5.45 10.52
N VAL A 438 7.86 6.14 9.90
CA VAL A 438 8.38 7.44 10.36
C VAL A 438 7.34 8.54 10.19
N ALA A 439 6.62 8.57 9.06
CA ALA A 439 5.56 9.54 8.81
C ALA A 439 4.43 9.50 9.86
N ARG A 440 4.35 8.41 10.64
CA ARG A 440 3.37 8.18 11.70
C ARG A 440 3.97 8.11 13.11
N GLY A 441 5.29 8.25 13.23
CA GLY A 441 6.00 8.28 14.53
C GLY A 441 6.22 6.91 15.18
N TYR A 442 6.25 5.80 14.41
CA TYR A 442 6.48 4.46 14.95
C TYR A 442 7.97 4.08 15.02
N ASP A 443 8.39 3.51 16.15
CA ASP A 443 9.69 2.87 16.34
C ASP A 443 9.64 1.40 15.89
N VAL A 444 10.00 1.14 14.63
CA VAL A 444 9.94 -0.20 14.01
C VAL A 444 10.90 -1.22 14.60
N THR A 445 11.93 -0.79 15.33
CA THR A 445 12.92 -1.72 15.94
C THR A 445 12.29 -2.67 16.97
N ARG A 446 11.12 -2.28 17.50
CA ARG A 446 10.34 -3.05 18.49
C ARG A 446 9.31 -3.98 17.86
N TYR A 447 9.22 -4.01 16.53
CA TYR A 447 8.23 -4.78 15.78
C TYR A 447 8.83 -6.10 15.30
N THR A 448 7.96 -7.05 14.96
CA THR A 448 8.35 -8.26 14.25
C THR A 448 8.15 -8.06 12.76
N LEU A 449 9.14 -8.40 11.94
CA LEU A 449 8.98 -8.35 10.48
C LEU A 449 8.27 -9.62 10.04
N GLN A 450 7.00 -9.53 9.66
CA GLN A 450 6.29 -10.66 9.11
C GLN A 450 6.48 -10.73 7.61
N CYS A 451 7.16 -11.78 7.19
CA CYS A 451 7.59 -11.98 5.82
C CYS A 451 6.67 -12.99 5.11
N PHE A 452 6.22 -12.62 3.93
CA PHE A 452 5.41 -13.45 3.05
C PHE A 452 5.61 -13.10 1.57
N GLY A 453 4.88 -13.78 0.69
CA GLY A 453 5.16 -13.78 -0.74
C GLY A 453 6.31 -14.74 -1.09
N GLY A 454 6.32 -15.22 -2.34
CA GLY A 454 7.26 -16.26 -2.76
C GLY A 454 8.74 -15.84 -2.73
N ALA A 455 9.02 -14.53 -2.77
CA ALA A 455 10.37 -13.98 -2.74
C ALA A 455 10.74 -13.32 -1.40
N GLY A 456 9.80 -13.12 -0.48
CA GLY A 456 10.06 -12.41 0.79
C GLY A 456 11.15 -13.07 1.62
N GLY A 457 11.07 -14.39 1.82
CA GLY A 457 12.03 -15.14 2.63
C GLY A 457 13.48 -15.03 2.15
N GLN A 458 13.68 -14.65 0.89
CA GLN A 458 15.00 -14.51 0.28
C GLN A 458 15.76 -13.26 0.76
N HIS A 459 15.03 -12.25 1.25
CA HIS A 459 15.58 -10.94 1.62
C HIS A 459 15.27 -10.53 3.07
N ALA A 460 14.43 -11.28 3.78
CA ALA A 460 13.85 -10.87 5.06
C ALA A 460 14.89 -10.53 6.15
N CYS A 461 15.93 -11.36 6.32
CA CYS A 461 17.01 -11.05 7.28
C CYS A 461 17.76 -9.77 6.93
N LEU A 462 18.09 -9.55 5.65
CA LEU A 462 18.80 -8.35 5.22
C LEU A 462 17.95 -7.09 5.37
N VAL A 463 16.65 -7.18 5.05
CA VAL A 463 15.69 -6.08 5.27
C VAL A 463 15.55 -5.78 6.76
N ALA A 464 15.42 -6.80 7.61
CA ALA A 464 15.35 -6.63 9.06
C ALA A 464 16.64 -5.98 9.61
N ASP A 465 17.82 -6.41 9.16
CA ASP A 465 19.12 -5.82 9.53
C ASP A 465 19.22 -4.34 9.09
N ALA A 466 18.70 -3.97 7.91
CA ALA A 466 18.67 -2.58 7.42
C ALA A 466 17.71 -1.67 8.22
N LEU A 467 16.74 -2.27 8.91
CA LEU A 467 15.75 -1.60 9.76
C LEU A 467 16.11 -1.64 11.25
N GLY A 468 17.16 -2.36 11.63
CA GLY A 468 17.50 -2.60 13.05
C GLY A 468 16.50 -3.50 13.77
N MET A 469 15.73 -4.31 13.04
CA MET A 469 14.80 -5.27 13.59
C MET A 469 15.53 -6.58 13.92
N THR A 470 15.17 -7.22 15.03
CA THR A 470 15.88 -8.41 15.53
C THR A 470 15.11 -9.70 15.33
N ARG A 471 13.89 -9.63 14.77
CA ARG A 471 12.97 -10.76 14.63
C ARG A 471 12.24 -10.73 13.30
N VAL A 472 12.24 -11.88 12.62
CA VAL A 472 11.44 -12.13 11.41
C VAL A 472 10.53 -13.33 11.69
N PHE A 473 9.27 -13.22 11.27
CA PHE A 473 8.27 -14.27 11.39
C PHE A 473 7.82 -14.72 9.99
N VAL A 474 7.86 -16.03 9.74
CA VAL A 474 7.47 -16.64 8.46
C VAL A 474 6.47 -17.76 8.74
N HIS A 475 5.25 -17.58 8.25
CA HIS A 475 4.17 -18.57 8.36
C HIS A 475 4.42 -19.72 7.35
N PRO A 476 4.03 -20.99 7.62
CA PRO A 476 4.23 -22.12 6.70
C PRO A 476 3.51 -21.94 5.35
N LEU A 477 2.47 -21.11 5.33
CA LEU A 477 1.76 -20.71 4.10
C LEU A 477 2.23 -19.34 3.57
N ALA A 478 3.42 -18.84 3.94
CA ALA A 478 3.94 -17.53 3.53
C ALA A 478 3.88 -17.29 2.02
N GLY A 479 4.20 -18.31 1.21
CA GLY A 479 4.16 -18.21 -0.26
C GLY A 479 2.76 -18.10 -0.88
N VAL A 480 1.69 -18.29 -0.08
CA VAL A 480 0.27 -18.17 -0.46
C VAL A 480 -0.55 -17.42 0.62
N LEU A 481 0.12 -16.58 1.42
CA LEU A 481 -0.47 -16.02 2.64
C LEU A 481 -1.65 -15.10 2.34
N SER A 482 -1.63 -14.41 1.20
CA SER A 482 -2.73 -13.55 0.76
C SER A 482 -4.02 -14.34 0.53
N ALA A 483 -3.93 -15.49 -0.13
CA ALA A 483 -5.05 -16.42 -0.29
C ALA A 483 -5.51 -16.99 1.06
N TYR A 484 -4.57 -17.38 1.93
CA TYR A 484 -4.92 -17.85 3.29
C TYR A 484 -5.63 -16.76 4.12
N GLY A 485 -5.15 -15.52 4.05
CA GLY A 485 -5.71 -14.38 4.73
C GLY A 485 -7.13 -14.03 4.29
N MET A 486 -7.48 -14.29 3.02
CA MET A 486 -8.89 -14.23 2.57
C MET A 486 -9.77 -15.28 3.27
N GLY A 487 -9.21 -16.45 3.57
CA GLY A 487 -9.86 -17.46 4.40
C GLY A 487 -10.15 -16.95 5.81
N LEU A 488 -9.18 -16.24 6.40
CA LEU A 488 -9.22 -15.68 7.75
C LEU A 488 -10.01 -14.36 7.87
N ALA A 489 -10.38 -13.75 6.75
CA ALA A 489 -10.99 -12.44 6.74
C ALA A 489 -12.40 -12.45 7.32
N ASP A 490 -12.68 -11.39 8.08
CA ASP A 490 -14.02 -11.09 8.57
C ASP A 490 -14.87 -10.52 7.43
N GLN A 491 -16.18 -10.65 7.57
CA GLN A 491 -17.10 -9.87 6.76
C GLN A 491 -17.33 -8.55 7.47
N ASN A 492 -17.17 -7.44 6.75
CA ASN A 492 -17.45 -6.12 7.32
C ASN A 492 -18.24 -5.23 6.37
N VAL A 493 -18.93 -4.27 6.96
CA VAL A 493 -19.58 -3.18 6.24
C VAL A 493 -19.21 -1.89 6.92
N ILE A 494 -18.54 -1.01 6.17
CA ILE A 494 -18.15 0.33 6.62
C ILE A 494 -19.13 1.34 6.03
N ARG A 495 -19.68 2.20 6.88
CA ARG A 495 -20.55 3.31 6.49
C ARG A 495 -20.08 4.59 7.14
N GLU A 496 -20.08 5.66 6.37
CA GLU A 496 -19.59 6.96 6.82
C GLU A 496 -20.53 8.08 6.39
N GLN A 497 -20.54 9.16 7.16
CA GLN A 497 -21.33 10.34 6.86
C GLN A 497 -20.67 11.60 7.39
N ALA A 498 -20.62 12.65 6.56
CA ALA A 498 -20.22 13.99 7.00
C ALA A 498 -21.28 14.61 7.93
N VAL A 499 -20.83 15.18 9.05
CA VAL A 499 -21.69 15.83 10.05
C VAL A 499 -21.34 17.31 10.22
N GLU A 500 -20.04 17.62 10.28
CA GLU A 500 -19.48 18.97 10.42
C GLU A 500 -20.14 19.78 11.55
N THR A 501 -19.91 19.35 12.78
CA THR A 501 -20.45 20.03 13.98
C THR A 501 -19.37 20.24 15.03
N ARG A 502 -19.47 21.34 15.80
CA ARG A 502 -18.60 21.56 16.95
C ARG A 502 -18.85 20.49 18.00
N LEU A 503 -17.77 19.94 18.56
CA LEU A 503 -17.83 18.93 19.63
C LEU A 503 -18.12 19.63 20.96
N VAL A 504 -19.41 19.68 21.32
CA VAL A 504 -19.95 20.26 22.56
C VAL A 504 -21.00 19.31 23.16
N PRO A 505 -21.32 19.41 24.47
CA PRO A 505 -22.27 18.48 25.11
C PRO A 505 -23.60 18.31 24.36
N ASN A 506 -24.18 19.41 23.87
CA ASN A 506 -25.48 19.40 23.19
C ASN A 506 -25.45 18.76 21.79
N ALA A 507 -24.27 18.59 21.18
CA ALA A 507 -24.12 17.98 19.86
C ALA A 507 -24.06 16.44 19.91
N LEU A 508 -23.73 15.87 21.08
CA LEU A 508 -23.48 14.43 21.21
C LEU A 508 -24.70 13.57 20.85
N ALA A 509 -25.90 13.98 21.27
CA ALA A 509 -27.13 13.22 20.97
C ALA A 509 -27.40 13.11 19.45
N GLY A 510 -27.11 14.17 18.69
CA GLY A 510 -27.26 14.14 17.23
C GLY A 510 -26.19 13.28 16.53
N ILE A 511 -24.96 13.32 17.03
CA ILE A 511 -23.86 12.45 16.57
C ILE A 511 -24.21 10.98 16.82
N GLU A 512 -24.70 10.66 18.02
CA GLU A 512 -25.09 9.31 18.40
C GLU A 512 -26.26 8.78 17.55
N ALA A 513 -27.29 9.61 17.31
CA ALA A 513 -28.40 9.24 16.43
C ALA A 513 -27.94 8.90 15.01
N THR A 514 -27.00 9.68 14.47
CA THR A 514 -26.41 9.43 13.14
C THR A 514 -25.63 8.11 13.13
N LEU A 515 -24.82 7.85 14.17
CA LEU A 515 -24.10 6.58 14.33
C LEU A 515 -25.05 5.38 14.44
N GLU A 516 -26.17 5.50 15.16
CA GLU A 516 -27.16 4.41 15.27
C GLU A 516 -27.85 4.12 13.94
N GLN A 517 -28.17 5.15 13.16
CA GLN A 517 -28.72 4.99 11.82
C GLN A 517 -27.74 4.22 10.90
N LEU A 518 -26.47 4.64 10.87
CA LEU A 518 -25.44 3.96 10.08
C LEU A 518 -25.20 2.52 10.57
N ALA A 519 -25.23 2.29 11.89
CA ALA A 519 -25.11 0.95 12.47
C ALA A 519 -26.26 0.02 12.09
N THR A 520 -27.48 0.55 12.00
CA THR A 520 -28.65 -0.22 11.58
C THR A 520 -28.55 -0.61 10.10
N ILE A 521 -28.13 0.33 9.24
CA ILE A 521 -27.88 0.06 7.82
C ILE A 521 -26.79 -1.01 7.65
N ALA A 522 -25.65 -0.85 8.32
CA ALA A 522 -24.52 -1.77 8.20
C ALA A 522 -24.87 -3.19 8.68
N ARG A 523 -25.60 -3.33 9.79
CA ARG A 523 -26.08 -4.62 10.29
C ARG A 523 -27.04 -5.30 9.32
N THR A 524 -28.04 -4.57 8.84
CA THR A 524 -29.05 -5.10 7.88
C THR A 524 -28.38 -5.62 6.62
N GLU A 525 -27.32 -4.93 6.15
CA GLU A 525 -26.58 -5.34 4.96
C GLU A 525 -25.72 -6.58 5.18
N LEU A 526 -25.10 -6.74 6.35
CA LEU A 526 -24.39 -7.96 6.72
C LEU A 526 -25.35 -9.15 6.89
N GLU A 527 -26.50 -8.94 7.52
CA GLU A 527 -27.54 -9.99 7.69
C GLU A 527 -28.03 -10.51 6.34
N ARG A 528 -28.19 -9.63 5.34
CA ARG A 528 -28.56 -10.00 3.97
C ARG A 528 -27.49 -10.85 3.27
N GLN A 529 -26.21 -10.68 3.61
CA GLN A 529 -25.10 -11.44 3.01
C GLN A 529 -24.98 -12.88 3.56
N GLN A 530 -25.75 -13.26 4.60
CA GLN A 530 -26.08 -14.64 5.03
C GLN A 530 -24.92 -15.67 5.18
N VAL A 531 -23.74 -15.32 5.70
CA VAL A 531 -22.63 -16.30 5.86
C VAL A 531 -21.89 -16.23 7.21
N GLY A 532 -22.61 -16.00 8.30
CA GLY A 532 -22.05 -16.22 9.64
C GLY A 532 -23.13 -16.52 10.67
N SER A 533 -22.85 -17.46 11.57
CA SER A 533 -23.68 -17.74 12.75
C SER A 533 -23.33 -16.84 13.94
N GLY A 534 -22.34 -15.96 13.80
CA GLY A 534 -21.85 -15.07 14.84
C GLY A 534 -22.63 -13.77 14.94
N THR A 535 -22.73 -13.22 16.15
CA THR A 535 -23.32 -11.91 16.41
C THR A 535 -22.43 -10.81 15.81
N ALA A 536 -23.01 -9.90 15.03
CA ALA A 536 -22.27 -8.77 14.48
C ALA A 536 -21.78 -7.83 15.60
N VAL A 537 -20.48 -7.50 15.58
CA VAL A 537 -19.88 -6.47 16.45
C VAL A 537 -19.89 -5.14 15.69
N VAL A 538 -20.26 -4.06 16.38
CA VAL A 538 -20.36 -2.73 15.77
C VAL A 538 -19.37 -1.78 16.42
N HIS A 539 -18.44 -1.26 15.63
CA HIS A 539 -17.49 -0.22 16.04
C HIS A 539 -17.98 1.15 15.59
N ARG A 540 -18.07 2.09 16.53
CA ARG A 540 -18.50 3.47 16.28
C ARG A 540 -17.33 4.42 16.46
N ARG A 541 -17.07 5.26 15.46
CA ARG A 541 -15.94 6.18 15.46
C ARG A 541 -16.37 7.58 15.03
N VAL A 542 -15.68 8.59 15.57
CA VAL A 542 -15.83 10.00 15.23
C VAL A 542 -14.53 10.54 14.65
N HIS A 543 -14.65 11.37 13.61
CA HIS A 543 -13.51 11.97 12.93
C HIS A 543 -13.39 13.41 13.45
N VAL A 544 -12.40 13.64 14.31
CA VAL A 544 -12.26 14.88 15.09
C VAL A 544 -11.07 15.69 14.58
N ARG A 545 -11.26 17.00 14.43
CA ARG A 545 -10.21 17.95 14.08
C ARG A 545 -10.27 19.20 14.98
N TYR A 546 -9.18 19.95 15.02
CA TYR A 546 -9.21 21.29 15.59
C TYR A 546 -9.97 22.25 14.66
N GLU A 547 -10.66 23.22 15.25
CA GLU A 547 -11.34 24.29 14.52
C GLU A 547 -10.34 25.11 13.69
N GLY A 548 -10.64 25.30 12.40
CA GLY A 548 -9.73 25.92 11.44
C GLY A 548 -8.58 25.02 10.98
N SER A 549 -8.59 23.73 11.31
CA SER A 549 -7.73 22.73 10.67
C SER A 549 -8.55 21.82 9.76
N ASP A 550 -7.89 21.21 8.77
CA ASP A 550 -8.50 20.23 7.86
C ASP A 550 -8.00 18.80 8.12
N SER A 551 -7.36 18.55 9.27
CA SER A 551 -6.73 17.25 9.60
C SER A 551 -7.56 16.56 10.68
N ALA A 552 -8.46 15.68 10.27
CA ALA A 552 -9.22 14.84 11.19
C ALA A 552 -8.42 13.60 11.61
N LEU A 553 -8.53 13.26 12.89
CA LEU A 553 -8.09 11.99 13.47
C LEU A 553 -9.32 11.18 13.87
N ILE A 554 -9.27 9.89 13.59
CA ILE A 554 -10.37 8.97 13.89
C ILE A 554 -10.17 8.44 15.30
N VAL A 555 -11.19 8.58 16.14
CA VAL A 555 -11.18 8.08 17.52
C VAL A 555 -12.48 7.33 17.84
N PRO A 556 -12.46 6.38 18.79
CA PRO A 556 -13.67 5.73 19.25
C PRO A 556 -14.72 6.75 19.74
N PHE A 557 -15.99 6.48 19.47
CA PHE A 557 -17.08 7.25 20.05
C PHE A 557 -17.24 6.92 21.54
N GLY A 558 -17.55 7.93 22.35
CA GLY A 558 -17.74 7.82 23.79
C GLY A 558 -18.27 9.12 24.36
N SER A 559 -18.06 9.34 25.65
CA SER A 559 -18.32 10.63 26.28
C SER A 559 -17.44 11.74 25.70
N LEU A 560 -17.85 13.01 25.89
CA LEU A 560 -17.07 14.18 25.46
C LEU A 560 -15.61 14.12 25.94
N ALA A 561 -15.41 13.71 27.20
CA ALA A 561 -14.09 13.61 27.81
C ALA A 561 -13.24 12.51 27.17
N GLU A 562 -13.82 11.34 26.89
CA GLU A 562 -13.13 10.22 26.25
C GLU A 562 -12.72 10.56 24.81
N ILE A 563 -13.63 11.14 24.02
CA ILE A 563 -13.35 11.58 22.65
C ILE A 563 -12.21 12.61 22.65
N THR A 564 -12.28 13.59 23.54
CA THR A 564 -11.27 14.66 23.65
C THR A 564 -9.91 14.08 24.02
N ALA A 565 -9.85 13.24 25.06
CA ALA A 565 -8.60 12.63 25.51
C ALA A 565 -7.98 11.71 24.44
N ALA A 566 -8.80 10.89 23.77
CA ALA A 566 -8.35 10.04 22.67
C ALA A 566 -7.77 10.87 21.52
N PHE A 567 -8.48 11.94 21.12
CA PHE A 567 -8.03 12.85 20.06
C PHE A 567 -6.71 13.53 20.44
N GLU A 568 -6.60 14.11 21.62
CA GLU A 568 -5.39 14.81 22.06
C GLU A 568 -4.18 13.88 22.20
N ASN A 569 -4.39 12.62 22.61
CA ASN A 569 -3.34 11.62 22.67
C ASN A 569 -2.86 11.21 21.28
N ALA A 570 -3.79 10.91 20.37
CA ALA A 570 -3.48 10.60 18.97
C ALA A 570 -2.80 11.78 18.26
N TYR A 571 -3.26 13.01 18.52
CA TYR A 571 -2.70 14.24 17.96
C TYR A 571 -1.28 14.48 18.45
N ARG A 572 -1.02 14.33 19.75
CA ARG A 572 0.35 14.45 20.30
C ARG A 572 1.26 13.34 19.78
N GLN A 573 0.77 12.11 19.62
CA GLN A 573 1.57 11.02 19.05
C GLN A 573 1.99 11.32 17.61
N ARG A 574 1.07 11.85 16.79
CA ARG A 574 1.33 12.13 15.37
C ARG A 574 2.11 13.41 15.13
N PHE A 575 1.80 14.48 15.87
CA PHE A 575 2.31 15.83 15.59
C PHE A 575 3.25 16.37 16.68
N ALA A 576 3.45 15.65 17.79
CA ALA A 576 4.30 16.02 18.94
C ALA A 576 3.86 17.25 19.77
N PHE A 577 2.79 17.96 19.40
CA PHE A 577 2.25 19.09 20.17
C PHE A 577 0.71 19.05 20.27
N ARG A 578 0.09 20.04 20.93
CA ARG A 578 -1.37 20.27 20.97
C ARG A 578 -1.68 21.71 20.59
N MET A 579 -2.83 21.95 19.97
CA MET A 579 -3.26 23.31 19.63
C MET A 579 -4.00 23.95 20.79
N GLN A 580 -3.33 24.84 21.51
CA GLN A 580 -3.93 25.53 22.64
C GLN A 580 -5.00 26.53 22.17
N GLY A 581 -6.14 26.58 22.89
CA GLY A 581 -7.20 27.56 22.66
C GLY A 581 -8.12 27.29 21.46
N LYS A 582 -7.96 26.17 20.74
CA LYS A 582 -8.82 25.80 19.60
C LYS A 582 -9.95 24.86 20.01
N GLY A 583 -11.16 25.10 19.51
CA GLY A 583 -12.27 24.17 19.66
C GLY A 583 -12.06 22.87 18.86
N LEU A 584 -12.85 21.84 19.17
CA LEU A 584 -12.89 20.59 18.42
C LEU A 584 -14.13 20.53 17.53
N VAL A 585 -14.00 19.95 16.35
CA VAL A 585 -15.06 19.75 15.36
C VAL A 585 -15.11 18.27 14.98
N VAL A 586 -16.30 17.68 15.02
CA VAL A 586 -16.58 16.37 14.41
C VAL A 586 -16.91 16.62 12.95
N GLU A 587 -15.97 16.30 12.06
CA GLU A 587 -16.16 16.45 10.61
C GLU A 587 -17.09 15.38 10.07
N ALA A 588 -16.87 14.13 10.49
CA ALA A 588 -17.60 12.96 10.02
C ALA A 588 -17.73 11.91 11.13
N VAL A 589 -18.62 10.95 10.89
CA VAL A 589 -18.81 9.76 11.72
C VAL A 589 -18.71 8.52 10.84
N SER A 590 -18.24 7.42 11.42
CA SER A 590 -18.12 6.14 10.72
C SER A 590 -18.51 4.99 11.61
N VAL A 591 -19.20 4.01 11.02
CA VAL A 591 -19.54 2.74 11.65
C VAL A 591 -18.94 1.61 10.83
N GLU A 592 -18.34 0.66 11.54
CA GLU A 592 -17.87 -0.60 10.98
C GLU A 592 -18.61 -1.73 11.71
N ALA A 593 -19.50 -2.43 11.01
CA ALA A 593 -20.08 -3.66 11.50
C ALA A 593 -19.23 -4.83 11.00
N VAL A 594 -18.94 -5.80 11.87
CA VAL A 594 -18.05 -6.94 11.61
C VAL A 594 -18.72 -8.22 12.06
N VAL A 595 -18.76 -9.22 11.17
CA VAL A 595 -19.07 -10.60 11.52
C VAL A 595 -17.77 -11.39 11.40
N PRO A 596 -17.27 -11.94 12.53
CA PRO A 596 -16.05 -12.73 12.52
C PRO A 596 -16.13 -13.88 11.51
N GLY A 597 -15.06 -14.08 10.74
CA GLY A 597 -14.94 -15.21 9.83
C GLY A 597 -14.79 -16.55 10.56
N ASP A 598 -15.14 -17.66 9.90
CA ASP A 598 -14.81 -19.02 10.36
C ASP A 598 -13.32 -19.33 10.07
N ALA A 599 -12.44 -18.78 10.89
CA ALA A 599 -11.00 -19.01 10.78
C ALA A 599 -10.66 -20.45 11.22
N PRO A 600 -9.93 -21.24 10.41
CA PRO A 600 -9.43 -22.54 10.85
C PRO A 600 -8.53 -22.38 12.08
N VAL A 601 -8.64 -23.33 13.01
CA VAL A 601 -7.71 -23.44 14.14
C VAL A 601 -6.41 -24.06 13.64
N GLU A 602 -5.29 -23.37 13.84
CA GLU A 602 -3.97 -23.94 13.55
C GLU A 602 -3.62 -25.02 14.59
N PRO A 603 -3.20 -26.22 14.14
CA PRO A 603 -2.85 -27.29 15.06
C PRO A 603 -1.60 -26.93 15.86
N ARG A 604 -1.66 -27.13 17.18
CA ARG A 604 -0.47 -27.07 18.04
C ARG A 604 0.16 -28.44 18.13
N HIS A 605 1.43 -28.51 17.80
CA HIS A 605 2.25 -29.70 17.83
C HIS A 605 3.14 -29.74 19.08
N ALA A 606 3.40 -30.94 19.61
CA ALA A 606 4.35 -31.09 20.70
C ALA A 606 5.78 -30.77 20.22
N LEU A 607 6.45 -29.86 20.93
CA LEU A 607 7.87 -29.59 20.72
C LEU A 607 8.68 -30.87 20.92
N GLN A 608 9.54 -31.16 19.96
CA GLN A 608 10.40 -32.32 19.98
C GLN A 608 11.72 -31.98 20.69
N PRO A 609 12.40 -32.97 21.28
CA PRO A 609 13.72 -32.75 21.87
C PRO A 609 14.71 -32.18 20.84
N GLU A 610 15.68 -31.41 21.33
CA GLU A 610 16.76 -30.87 20.50
C GLU A 610 17.49 -31.98 19.74
N ARG A 611 17.85 -31.71 18.48
CA ARG A 611 18.64 -32.60 17.63
C ARG A 611 19.46 -31.80 16.63
N GLU A 612 20.42 -32.47 16.01
CA GLU A 612 20.96 -31.97 14.75
C GLU A 612 19.89 -32.06 13.65
N VAL A 613 19.57 -30.91 13.04
CA VAL A 613 18.60 -30.81 11.95
C VAL A 613 19.17 -31.49 10.70
N PRO A 614 18.42 -32.38 10.02
CA PRO A 614 18.86 -33.01 8.79
C PRO A 614 19.18 -31.96 7.71
N ARG A 615 20.42 -31.96 7.24
CA ARG A 615 20.83 -31.20 6.06
C ARG A 615 20.82 -32.15 4.86
N ARG A 616 20.13 -31.77 3.78
CA ARG A 616 20.14 -32.56 2.54
C ARG A 616 21.46 -32.43 1.79
N SER A 617 22.05 -31.25 1.86
CA SER A 617 23.38 -30.97 1.31
C SER A 617 23.98 -29.73 1.95
N THR A 618 25.27 -29.51 1.70
CA THR A 618 25.94 -28.24 1.93
C THR A 618 26.13 -27.55 0.57
N VAL A 619 25.70 -26.30 0.45
CA VAL A 619 25.77 -25.51 -0.79
C VAL A 619 26.53 -24.20 -0.57
N ARG A 620 27.04 -23.61 -1.64
CA ARG A 620 27.76 -22.33 -1.58
C ARG A 620 26.77 -21.16 -1.67
N MET A 621 26.88 -20.20 -0.75
CA MET A 621 26.11 -18.96 -0.74
C MET A 621 27.04 -17.75 -0.58
N TYR A 622 26.95 -16.77 -1.47
CA TYR A 622 27.69 -15.51 -1.39
C TYR A 622 26.85 -14.44 -0.67
N THR A 623 27.29 -14.03 0.51
CA THR A 623 26.57 -13.04 1.33
C THR A 623 27.52 -12.38 2.32
N GLY A 624 27.07 -11.31 2.98
CA GLY A 624 27.84 -10.66 4.04
C GLY A 624 28.01 -11.57 5.26
N GLY A 625 29.24 -11.67 5.77
CA GLY A 625 29.50 -12.26 7.07
C GLY A 625 28.95 -11.41 8.23
N VAL A 626 29.18 -11.84 9.46
CA VAL A 626 28.85 -11.05 10.68
C VAL A 626 29.61 -9.71 10.70
N ASP A 627 30.80 -9.70 10.11
CA ASP A 627 31.61 -8.51 9.88
C ASP A 627 31.05 -7.60 8.78
N GLY A 628 30.09 -8.06 7.97
CA GLY A 628 29.49 -7.32 6.86
C GLY A 628 30.25 -7.44 5.54
N VAL A 629 31.36 -8.19 5.49
CA VAL A 629 32.14 -8.36 4.26
C VAL A 629 31.55 -9.52 3.45
N PRO A 630 31.22 -9.33 2.16
CA PRO A 630 30.65 -10.39 1.35
C PRO A 630 31.71 -11.44 1.00
N VAL A 631 31.43 -12.70 1.31
CA VAL A 631 32.28 -13.85 0.96
C VAL A 631 31.41 -15.07 0.64
N TRP A 632 32.02 -16.09 0.05
CA TRP A 632 31.36 -17.38 -0.13
C TRP A 632 31.36 -18.18 1.17
N HIS A 633 30.17 -18.53 1.65
CA HIS A 633 29.94 -19.39 2.80
C HIS A 633 29.46 -20.78 2.38
N ASP A 634 29.79 -21.78 3.20
CA ASP A 634 29.15 -23.09 3.16
C ASP A 634 27.85 -23.03 3.97
N ALA A 635 26.72 -23.10 3.28
CA ALA A 635 25.40 -22.99 3.86
C ALA A 635 24.72 -24.37 3.94
N ALA A 636 24.03 -24.63 5.05
CA ALA A 636 23.19 -25.82 5.18
C ALA A 636 21.95 -25.67 4.29
N LEU A 637 21.71 -26.64 3.40
CA LEU A 637 20.44 -26.74 2.67
C LEU A 637 19.52 -27.71 3.40
N VAL A 638 18.46 -27.14 3.98
CA VAL A 638 17.42 -27.85 4.70
C VAL A 638 16.14 -27.74 3.89
N VAL A 639 15.35 -28.82 3.82
CA VAL A 639 14.02 -28.76 3.22
C VAL A 639 12.96 -28.81 4.31
N ARG A 640 11.83 -28.17 4.06
CA ARG A 640 10.75 -28.03 5.02
C ARG A 640 10.24 -29.36 5.58
N GLU A 641 10.14 -30.38 4.73
CA GLU A 641 9.58 -31.69 5.07
C GLU A 641 10.44 -32.48 6.08
N ASP A 642 11.71 -32.11 6.25
CA ASP A 642 12.63 -32.79 7.16
C ASP A 642 12.64 -32.14 8.56
N LEU A 643 11.95 -31.01 8.76
CA LEU A 643 11.88 -30.27 10.02
C LEU A 643 10.81 -30.83 10.97
N ARG A 644 11.02 -30.64 12.27
CA ARG A 644 10.03 -30.91 13.33
C ARG A 644 9.95 -29.76 14.33
N PRO A 645 8.78 -29.50 14.95
CA PRO A 645 8.63 -28.47 15.99
C PRO A 645 9.73 -28.56 17.05
N GLY A 646 10.40 -27.43 17.32
CA GLY A 646 11.56 -27.33 18.21
C GLY A 646 12.92 -27.37 17.51
N ASP A 647 13.00 -27.73 16.23
CA ASP A 647 14.26 -27.69 15.47
C ASP A 647 14.80 -26.24 15.35
N VAL A 648 16.13 -26.11 15.43
CA VAL A 648 16.86 -24.84 15.35
C VAL A 648 17.91 -24.93 14.25
N ILE A 649 17.94 -23.92 13.37
CA ILE A 649 18.84 -23.84 12.22
C ILE A 649 19.66 -22.55 12.30
N PRO A 650 20.95 -22.62 12.69
CA PRO A 650 21.83 -21.44 12.65
C PRO A 650 22.19 -21.06 11.21
N GLY A 651 22.31 -19.76 10.95
CA GLY A 651 22.81 -19.24 9.68
C GLY A 651 24.34 -19.36 9.57
N PRO A 652 24.92 -19.48 8.37
CA PRO A 652 24.26 -19.43 7.05
C PRO A 652 23.51 -20.72 6.69
N ALA A 653 22.23 -20.58 6.35
CA ALA A 653 21.40 -21.70 5.91
C ALA A 653 20.32 -21.27 4.90
N ILE A 654 19.85 -22.25 4.11
CA ILE A 654 18.75 -22.11 3.16
C ILE A 654 17.68 -23.13 3.56
N ILE A 655 16.47 -22.63 3.83
CA ILE A 655 15.29 -23.45 4.07
C ILE A 655 14.45 -23.42 2.80
N ALA A 656 14.46 -24.53 2.06
CA ALA A 656 13.67 -24.70 0.85
C ALA A 656 12.28 -25.24 1.19
N GLU A 657 11.24 -24.55 0.71
CA GLU A 657 9.84 -24.88 0.90
C GLU A 657 9.18 -25.06 -0.46
N LYS A 658 8.01 -25.72 -0.52
CA LYS A 658 7.31 -25.95 -1.80
C LYS A 658 6.98 -24.66 -2.54
N ASN A 659 6.64 -23.61 -1.80
CA ASN A 659 6.12 -22.35 -2.34
C ASN A 659 7.01 -21.13 -2.04
N ALA A 660 8.15 -21.31 -1.35
CA ALA A 660 9.02 -20.22 -0.91
C ALA A 660 10.46 -20.72 -0.65
N THR A 661 11.39 -19.78 -0.49
CA THR A 661 12.75 -20.07 -0.02
C THR A 661 13.11 -19.05 1.04
N THR A 662 13.48 -19.52 2.23
CA THR A 662 13.84 -18.67 3.36
C THR A 662 15.35 -18.74 3.60
N ILE A 663 16.00 -17.59 3.61
CA ILE A 663 17.45 -17.47 3.82
C ILE A 663 17.69 -17.07 5.27
N VAL A 664 18.51 -17.87 5.96
CA VAL A 664 19.00 -17.58 7.31
C VAL A 664 20.42 -17.04 7.15
N GLU A 665 20.57 -15.71 7.15
CA GLU A 665 21.87 -15.04 6.97
C GLU A 665 22.85 -15.34 8.12
N PRO A 666 24.17 -15.17 7.95
CA PRO A 666 25.12 -15.27 9.06
C PRO A 666 24.74 -14.40 10.27
N GLY A 667 24.81 -14.96 11.49
CA GLY A 667 24.33 -14.30 12.71
C GLY A 667 22.81 -14.34 12.93
N TRP A 668 22.11 -14.86 11.92
CA TRP A 668 20.82 -15.55 11.84
C TRP A 668 20.66 -16.81 12.69
N GLU A 669 19.49 -17.06 13.26
CA GLU A 669 19.04 -18.41 13.64
C GLU A 669 17.53 -18.51 13.40
N ALA A 670 17.09 -19.59 12.73
CA ALA A 670 15.68 -19.94 12.57
C ALA A 670 15.28 -21.01 13.59
N ALA A 671 14.10 -20.88 14.18
CA ALA A 671 13.49 -21.90 15.04
C ALA A 671 12.09 -22.26 14.52
N LEU A 672 11.77 -23.56 14.52
CA LEU A 672 10.43 -24.05 14.19
C LEU A 672 9.57 -24.10 15.46
N THR A 673 8.46 -23.36 15.48
CA THR A 673 7.56 -23.28 16.64
C THR A 673 6.63 -24.49 16.76
N ASP A 674 5.86 -24.56 17.85
CA ASP A 674 4.79 -25.53 18.07
C ASP A 674 3.60 -25.35 17.11
N LEU A 675 3.47 -24.20 16.46
CA LEU A 675 2.48 -23.91 15.43
C LEU A 675 3.01 -24.12 14.00
N ASP A 676 4.17 -24.76 13.86
CA ASP A 676 4.84 -24.96 12.56
C ASP A 676 5.24 -23.61 11.90
N HIS A 677 5.49 -22.56 12.66
CA HIS A 677 5.98 -21.28 12.13
C HIS A 677 7.51 -21.22 12.18
N LEU A 678 8.15 -20.52 11.24
CA LEU A 678 9.57 -20.19 11.34
C LEU A 678 9.74 -18.82 12.02
N LEU A 679 10.43 -18.82 13.15
CA LEU A 679 10.83 -17.61 13.85
C LEU A 679 12.34 -17.41 13.72
N LEU A 680 12.76 -16.39 12.99
CA LEU A 680 14.16 -16.05 12.82
C LEU A 680 14.54 -14.94 13.80
N ASN A 681 15.60 -15.17 14.59
CA ASN A 681 16.09 -14.23 15.58
C ASN A 681 17.55 -13.86 15.28
N ARG A 682 17.87 -12.57 15.36
CA ARG A 682 19.23 -12.08 15.27
C ARG A 682 19.99 -12.45 16.54
N ARG A 683 20.92 -13.41 16.47
CA ARG A 683 21.68 -13.89 17.64
C ARG A 683 22.95 -13.10 17.92
N VAL A 684 23.62 -12.63 16.88
CA VAL A 684 25.00 -12.16 16.99
C VAL A 684 25.18 -10.63 17.01
N ALA A 685 24.20 -9.73 16.96
CA ALA A 685 24.44 -8.29 16.75
C ALA A 685 25.32 -7.95 15.52
N ARG A 686 24.98 -6.86 14.83
CA ARG A 686 25.70 -6.48 13.62
C ARG A 686 26.90 -5.63 13.99
N ALA A 687 28.07 -5.91 13.40
CA ALA A 687 29.18 -4.97 13.45
C ALA A 687 28.79 -3.71 12.68
N VAL A 688 28.76 -2.55 13.35
CA VAL A 688 28.58 -1.25 12.67
C VAL A 688 29.89 -0.94 11.96
N GLN A 689 29.95 -1.21 10.65
CA GLN A 689 31.08 -0.78 9.84
C GLN A 689 30.87 0.68 9.44
N HIS A 690 31.72 1.57 9.94
CA HIS A 690 31.88 2.91 9.36
C HIS A 690 32.73 2.77 8.09
N ALA A 691 32.22 3.18 6.94
CA ALA A 691 33.02 3.25 5.72
C ALA A 691 34.12 4.30 5.92
N VAL A 692 35.37 3.85 6.10
CA VAL A 692 36.53 4.74 6.24
C VAL A 692 37.12 4.97 4.85
N GLY A 693 36.75 6.07 4.19
CA GLY A 693 37.40 6.51 2.95
C GLY A 693 36.59 7.50 2.10
N THR A 694 37.27 8.23 1.21
CA THR A 694 36.68 9.15 0.21
C THR A 694 36.50 8.52 -1.17
N THR A 695 36.79 7.22 -1.30
CA THR A 695 36.63 6.47 -2.56
C THR A 695 35.15 6.25 -2.85
N VAL A 696 34.65 6.75 -3.98
CA VAL A 696 33.25 6.63 -4.37
C VAL A 696 32.95 5.19 -4.80
N ASP A 697 32.41 4.38 -3.89
CA ASP A 697 31.81 3.08 -4.23
C ASP A 697 30.42 3.34 -4.86
N PRO A 698 30.17 2.91 -6.13
CA PRO A 698 28.86 3.06 -6.77
C PRO A 698 27.67 2.51 -5.99
N VAL A 699 27.87 1.46 -5.18
CA VAL A 699 26.81 0.89 -4.33
C VAL A 699 26.55 1.81 -3.13
N LEU A 700 27.60 2.25 -2.42
CA LEU A 700 27.45 3.17 -1.29
C LEU A 700 26.89 4.53 -1.73
N LEU A 701 27.28 5.02 -2.90
CA LEU A 701 26.78 6.26 -3.47
C LEU A 701 25.25 6.21 -3.59
N GLU A 702 24.70 5.13 -4.14
CA GLU A 702 23.26 4.97 -4.27
C GLU A 702 22.58 4.81 -2.90
N VAL A 703 23.19 4.07 -1.96
CA VAL A 703 22.67 3.92 -0.59
C VAL A 703 22.59 5.28 0.13
N PHE A 704 23.67 6.05 0.17
CA PHE A 704 23.71 7.36 0.84
C PHE A 704 22.80 8.39 0.17
N ASN A 705 22.75 8.41 -1.17
CA ASN A 705 21.81 9.26 -1.91
C ASN A 705 20.36 9.00 -1.46
N ASN A 706 19.96 7.73 -1.37
CA ASN A 706 18.63 7.37 -0.90
C ASN A 706 18.39 7.76 0.58
N LEU A 707 19.39 7.65 1.45
CA LEU A 707 19.27 8.03 2.86
C LEU A 707 19.11 9.55 3.06
N PHE A 708 19.94 10.37 2.40
CA PHE A 708 19.86 11.83 2.54
C PHE A 708 18.57 12.40 1.93
N MET A 709 18.14 11.88 0.77
CA MET A 709 16.86 12.24 0.16
C MET A 709 15.69 11.93 1.09
N ASN A 710 15.73 10.80 1.78
CA ASN A 710 14.70 10.41 2.73
C ASN A 710 14.54 11.42 3.87
N ILE A 711 15.64 11.98 4.41
CA ILE A 711 15.58 13.02 5.45
C ILE A 711 14.77 14.22 4.98
N ALA A 712 15.09 14.74 3.79
CA ALA A 712 14.39 15.89 3.22
C ALA A 712 12.90 15.60 2.95
N GLU A 713 12.57 14.40 2.47
CA GLU A 713 11.19 13.96 2.26
C GLU A 713 10.41 13.83 3.59
N GLN A 714 11.02 13.27 4.62
CA GLN A 714 10.39 13.14 5.95
C GLN A 714 10.13 14.50 6.59
N MET A 715 11.06 15.45 6.46
CA MET A 715 10.84 16.83 6.87
C MET A 715 9.63 17.44 6.15
N GLY A 716 9.55 17.24 4.83
CA GLY A 716 8.46 17.75 4.02
C GLY A 716 7.09 17.17 4.40
N LEU A 717 7.04 15.85 4.61
CA LEU A 717 5.83 15.18 5.10
C LEU A 717 5.41 15.72 6.47
N GLN A 718 6.36 15.94 7.40
CA GLN A 718 6.05 16.50 8.71
C GLN A 718 5.52 17.93 8.63
N LEU A 719 6.10 18.76 7.78
CA LEU A 719 5.64 20.13 7.53
C LEU A 719 4.23 20.15 6.94
N GLN A 720 3.97 19.32 5.92
CA GLN A 720 2.64 19.19 5.33
C GLN A 720 1.59 18.73 6.36
N ASN A 721 1.94 17.72 7.16
CA ASN A 721 1.06 17.12 8.17
C ASN A 721 0.65 18.12 9.27
N THR A 722 1.56 19.04 9.63
CA THR A 722 1.36 20.02 10.71
C THR A 722 0.84 21.37 10.22
N ALA A 723 0.74 21.59 8.90
CA ALA A 723 0.35 22.86 8.32
C ALA A 723 -1.16 23.15 8.43
N HIS A 724 -1.48 24.39 8.78
CA HIS A 724 -2.82 24.98 8.64
C HIS A 724 -3.07 25.60 7.28
N SER A 725 -2.02 26.09 6.63
CA SER A 725 -2.10 26.75 5.34
C SER A 725 -2.49 25.75 4.26
N VAL A 726 -3.58 26.02 3.54
CA VAL A 726 -4.00 25.24 2.37
C VAL A 726 -2.91 25.25 1.29
N ASN A 727 -2.10 26.32 1.20
CA ASN A 727 -0.98 26.38 0.27
C ASN A 727 0.08 25.32 0.59
N ILE A 728 0.42 25.13 1.86
CA ILE A 728 1.40 24.10 2.26
C ILE A 728 0.75 22.71 2.21
N LYS A 729 -0.46 22.56 2.74
CA LYS A 729 -1.08 21.26 2.96
C LYS A 729 -1.62 20.60 1.69
N GLU A 730 -2.32 21.36 0.84
CA GLU A 730 -2.99 20.83 -0.35
C GLU A 730 -2.26 21.21 -1.65
N ARG A 731 -1.76 22.44 -1.77
CA ARG A 731 -1.00 22.86 -2.96
C ARG A 731 0.47 22.41 -2.95
N LEU A 732 0.96 21.97 -1.78
CA LEU A 732 2.35 21.55 -1.57
C LEU A 732 3.38 22.66 -1.86
N ASP A 733 3.01 23.90 -1.57
CA ASP A 733 3.82 25.09 -1.78
C ASP A 733 4.81 25.31 -0.61
N PHE A 734 5.75 24.37 -0.50
CA PHE A 734 6.82 24.40 0.49
C PHE A 734 8.06 23.70 -0.08
N SER A 735 9.19 23.67 0.64
CA SER A 735 10.38 22.89 0.27
C SER A 735 11.22 22.58 1.49
N CYS A 736 11.77 21.37 1.54
CA CYS A 736 12.68 20.92 2.58
C CYS A 736 13.98 20.40 1.96
N ALA A 737 15.11 20.73 2.57
CA ALA A 737 16.43 20.41 2.05
C ALA A 737 17.49 20.28 3.15
N LEU A 738 18.54 19.51 2.83
CA LEU A 738 19.72 19.23 3.63
C LEU A 738 20.95 19.91 2.99
N PHE A 739 21.78 20.56 3.81
CA PHE A 739 22.93 21.33 3.35
C PHE A 739 24.20 20.95 4.13
N ASP A 740 25.35 21.02 3.46
CA ASP A 740 26.66 20.81 4.08
C ASP A 740 27.04 21.97 5.02
N THR A 741 28.21 21.85 5.68
CA THR A 741 28.71 22.87 6.61
C THR A 741 28.97 24.23 5.98
N ALA A 742 29.10 24.30 4.65
CA ALA A 742 29.27 25.53 3.88
C ALA A 742 27.94 26.04 3.27
N GLY A 743 26.82 25.39 3.56
CA GLY A 743 25.50 25.74 3.04
C GLY A 743 25.25 25.32 1.58
N ASN A 744 26.02 24.38 1.04
CA ASN A 744 25.75 23.79 -0.28
C ASN A 744 24.73 22.65 -0.16
N LEU A 745 23.85 22.55 -1.15
CA LEU A 745 22.77 21.57 -1.16
C LEU A 745 23.33 20.13 -1.28
N ILE A 746 22.98 19.27 -0.33
CA ILE A 746 23.29 17.83 -0.34
C ILE A 746 22.11 17.05 -0.93
N ALA A 747 20.91 17.30 -0.42
CA ALA A 747 19.70 16.60 -0.81
C ALA A 747 18.48 17.50 -0.63
N ASN A 748 17.46 17.31 -1.46
CA ASN A 748 16.21 18.04 -1.38
C ASN A 748 15.04 17.14 -1.71
N ALA A 749 13.91 17.35 -1.05
CA ALA A 749 12.69 16.72 -1.51
C ALA A 749 12.19 17.42 -2.79
N PRO A 750 11.43 16.71 -3.66
CA PRO A 750 11.03 17.17 -4.99
C PRO A 750 9.89 18.19 -4.91
N HIS A 751 10.15 19.32 -4.26
CA HIS A 751 9.20 20.39 -4.06
C HIS A 751 9.47 21.59 -5.01
N MET A 752 8.96 22.77 -4.67
CA MET A 752 8.98 23.97 -5.52
C MET A 752 10.39 24.36 -5.98
N PRO A 753 10.69 24.31 -7.30
CA PRO A 753 12.04 24.57 -7.83
C PRO A 753 12.61 25.95 -7.45
N VAL A 754 11.74 26.96 -7.40
CA VAL A 754 12.11 28.34 -7.07
C VAL A 754 12.63 28.47 -5.64
N HIS A 755 12.08 27.69 -4.70
CA HIS A 755 12.58 27.62 -3.33
C HIS A 755 13.97 27.00 -3.29
N LEU A 756 14.16 25.88 -3.99
CA LEU A 756 15.41 25.11 -3.94
C LEU A 756 16.60 25.85 -4.51
N GLY A 757 16.39 26.60 -5.60
CA GLY A 757 17.46 27.39 -6.22
C GLY A 757 17.98 28.54 -5.35
N SER A 758 17.16 29.03 -4.41
CA SER A 758 17.46 30.22 -3.60
C SER A 758 17.75 29.91 -2.13
N MET A 759 17.29 28.76 -1.62
CA MET A 759 17.46 28.35 -0.21
C MET A 759 18.93 28.22 0.20
N GLY A 760 19.83 27.81 -0.70
CA GLY A 760 21.26 27.76 -0.41
C GLY A 760 21.85 29.11 0.00
N GLU A 761 21.37 30.21 -0.59
CA GLU A 761 21.82 31.56 -0.22
C GLU A 761 21.27 31.99 1.15
N SER A 762 20.04 31.58 1.48
CA SER A 762 19.46 31.79 2.81
C SER A 762 20.27 31.08 3.90
N ILE A 763 20.68 29.83 3.65
CA ILE A 763 21.53 29.06 4.57
C ILE A 763 22.88 29.75 4.74
N LYS A 764 23.54 30.11 3.63
CA LYS A 764 24.84 30.80 3.66
C LYS A 764 24.79 32.14 4.39
N THR A 765 23.70 32.89 4.22
CA THR A 765 23.48 34.14 4.95
C THR A 765 23.35 33.88 6.45
N VAL A 766 22.52 32.92 6.87
CA VAL A 766 22.40 32.57 8.30
C VAL A 766 23.73 32.12 8.89
N ILE A 767 24.51 31.31 8.16
CA ILE A 767 25.87 30.89 8.58
C ILE A 767 26.77 32.12 8.78
N ARG A 768 26.81 33.02 7.80
CA ARG A 768 27.68 34.20 7.83
C ARG A 768 27.34 35.16 8.96
N GLU A 769 26.06 35.52 9.11
CA GLU A 769 25.62 36.51 10.09
C GLU A 769 25.66 35.99 11.53
N ASN A 770 25.70 34.67 11.73
CA ASN A 770 25.69 34.04 13.06
C ASN A 770 26.95 33.21 13.35
N ALA A 771 28.01 33.40 12.56
CA ALA A 771 29.26 32.66 12.72
C ALA A 771 29.81 32.80 14.15
N GLY A 772 30.05 31.66 14.81
CA GLY A 772 30.56 31.60 16.19
C GLY A 772 29.51 31.80 17.30
N ASN A 773 28.25 32.10 16.96
CA ASN A 773 27.19 32.33 17.93
C ASN A 773 26.12 31.24 17.97
N MET A 774 26.08 30.34 16.99
CA MET A 774 25.09 29.26 16.91
C MET A 774 25.27 28.22 18.02
N GLN A 775 24.17 27.83 18.66
CA GLN A 775 24.13 26.81 19.71
C GLN A 775 23.15 25.68 19.39
N PRO A 776 23.35 24.47 19.96
CA PRO A 776 22.36 23.40 19.87
C PRO A 776 20.98 23.85 20.34
N GLY A 777 19.98 23.70 19.46
CA GLY A 777 18.60 24.12 19.72
C GLY A 777 18.18 25.43 19.06
N ASP A 778 19.13 26.19 18.50
CA ASP A 778 18.80 27.42 17.77
C ASP A 778 18.03 27.13 16.48
N VAL A 779 17.09 28.02 16.17
CA VAL A 779 16.31 28.00 14.93
C VAL A 779 16.22 29.42 14.39
N TYR A 780 16.64 29.60 13.13
CA TYR A 780 16.66 30.89 12.46
C TYR A 780 15.50 30.98 11.47
N VAL A 781 14.92 32.17 11.32
CA VAL A 781 13.82 32.43 10.39
C VAL A 781 14.19 33.60 9.49
N LEU A 782 14.05 33.41 8.18
CA LEU A 782 14.38 34.38 7.15
C LEU A 782 13.24 34.46 6.12
N ASN A 783 12.75 35.66 5.85
CA ASN A 783 11.85 35.98 4.75
C ASN A 783 12.37 37.13 3.86
N ASP A 784 13.69 37.40 3.92
CA ASP A 784 14.35 38.47 3.18
C ASP A 784 14.55 38.07 1.71
N PRO A 785 13.85 38.71 0.76
CA PRO A 785 13.97 38.41 -0.67
C PRO A 785 15.37 38.67 -1.24
N TYR A 786 16.18 39.52 -0.60
CA TYR A 786 17.52 39.87 -1.12
C TYR A 786 18.59 38.86 -0.71
N HIS A 787 18.34 38.06 0.32
CA HIS A 787 19.30 37.09 0.87
C HIS A 787 18.78 35.65 0.72
N GLY A 788 18.32 35.31 -0.48
CA GLY A 788 17.86 33.97 -0.83
C GLY A 788 16.37 33.70 -0.58
N GLY A 789 15.60 34.66 -0.06
CA GLY A 789 14.14 34.63 -0.13
C GLY A 789 13.66 34.84 -1.57
N THR A 790 12.48 34.32 -1.89
CA THR A 790 11.89 34.39 -3.25
C THR A 790 10.86 35.51 -3.38
N HIS A 791 10.09 35.72 -2.32
CA HIS A 791 9.29 36.91 -2.06
C HIS A 791 8.85 36.91 -0.58
N LEU A 792 8.21 37.98 -0.11
CA LEU A 792 7.83 38.14 1.31
C LEU A 792 7.01 36.97 1.92
N PRO A 793 6.02 36.38 1.21
CA PRO A 793 5.29 35.20 1.68
C PRO A 793 6.12 33.94 1.94
N ASP A 794 7.34 33.84 1.41
CA ASP A 794 8.16 32.64 1.52
C ASP A 794 9.06 32.73 2.76
N ILE A 795 8.64 32.03 3.81
CA ILE A 795 9.35 32.02 5.08
C ILE A 795 10.26 30.79 5.12
N THR A 796 11.56 31.00 5.27
CA THR A 796 12.58 29.95 5.41
C THR A 796 12.96 29.79 6.88
N VAL A 797 12.79 28.59 7.41
CA VAL A 797 13.25 28.18 8.73
C VAL A 797 14.50 27.33 8.56
N ILE A 798 15.56 27.68 9.28
CA ILE A 798 16.90 27.08 9.17
C ILE A 798 17.30 26.57 10.54
N THR A 799 17.64 25.29 10.62
CA THR A 799 18.06 24.64 11.88
C THR A 799 19.47 24.06 11.69
N PRO A 800 20.47 24.55 12.44
CA PRO A 800 21.78 23.90 12.53
C PRO A 800 21.66 22.57 13.28
N VAL A 801 22.32 21.53 12.77
CA VAL A 801 22.29 20.20 13.37
C VAL A 801 23.68 19.80 13.84
N TYR A 802 23.75 19.27 15.06
CA TYR A 802 24.98 18.88 15.74
C TYR A 802 24.94 17.36 15.96
N LEU A 803 25.97 16.63 15.53
CA LEU A 803 26.11 15.20 15.80
C LEU A 803 27.06 14.97 16.98
N ALA A 804 26.71 14.03 17.85
CA ALA A 804 27.48 13.70 19.06
C ALA A 804 27.76 14.96 19.92
N ASP A 805 29.00 15.11 20.39
CA ASP A 805 29.45 16.22 21.25
C ASP A 805 30.15 17.33 20.42
N GLU A 806 29.84 17.47 19.13
CA GLU A 806 30.42 18.53 18.29
C GLU A 806 29.93 19.92 18.71
N VAL A 807 30.85 20.89 18.75
CA VAL A 807 30.59 22.28 19.12
C VAL A 807 30.19 23.16 17.93
N THR A 808 30.38 22.67 16.71
CA THR A 808 30.00 23.35 15.46
C THR A 808 28.91 22.56 14.75
N PRO A 809 28.00 23.21 14.01
CA PRO A 809 27.01 22.49 13.21
C PRO A 809 27.69 21.53 12.23
N THR A 810 27.29 20.26 12.27
CA THR A 810 27.76 19.21 11.35
C THR A 810 27.09 19.35 9.97
N PHE A 811 25.85 19.85 9.94
CA PHE A 811 25.10 20.17 8.72
C PHE A 811 23.92 21.09 9.04
N TYR A 812 23.20 21.54 8.02
CA TYR A 812 22.01 22.40 8.19
C TYR A 812 20.80 21.79 7.49
N VAL A 813 19.62 22.02 8.08
CA VAL A 813 18.35 21.70 7.43
C VAL A 813 17.55 22.97 7.20
N GLY A 814 16.92 23.07 6.03
CA GLY A 814 16.08 24.20 5.63
C GLY A 814 14.66 23.75 5.33
N SER A 815 13.68 24.51 5.82
CA SER A 815 12.25 24.33 5.52
C SER A 815 11.66 25.67 5.11
N ARG A 816 11.19 25.79 3.87
CA ARG A 816 10.52 26.98 3.36
C ARG A 816 9.06 26.70 3.08
N GLY A 817 8.15 27.59 3.47
CA GLY A 817 6.73 27.46 3.17
C GLY A 817 6.10 28.78 2.75
N HIS A 818 5.17 28.71 1.81
CA HIS A 818 4.43 29.87 1.31
C HIS A 818 3.26 30.22 2.24
N GLN A 819 3.22 31.46 2.72
CA GLN A 819 2.19 31.98 3.61
C GLN A 819 1.41 33.12 2.95
N ALA A 820 0.12 32.89 2.64
CA ALA A 820 -0.70 33.87 1.91
C ALA A 820 -0.84 35.23 2.62
N ASP A 821 -0.76 35.24 3.95
CA ASP A 821 -1.09 36.39 4.81
C ASP A 821 0.16 37.07 5.41
N VAL A 822 1.22 37.26 4.61
CA VAL A 822 2.40 38.04 5.02
C VAL A 822 2.33 39.44 4.40
N GLY A 823 1.62 40.33 5.10
CA GLY A 823 1.86 41.78 5.14
C GLY A 823 2.06 42.54 3.82
N GLY A 824 1.30 42.24 2.77
CA GLY A 824 1.36 42.94 1.48
C GLY A 824 0.16 43.85 1.19
N VAL A 825 0.31 44.75 0.21
CA VAL A 825 -0.79 45.63 -0.28
C VAL A 825 -1.88 44.88 -1.04
N THR A 826 -1.60 43.66 -1.50
CA THR A 826 -2.54 42.76 -2.19
C THR A 826 -2.36 41.32 -1.66
N PRO A 827 -3.43 40.50 -1.59
CA PRO A 827 -3.31 39.09 -1.23
C PRO A 827 -2.26 38.34 -2.06
N GLY A 828 -1.40 37.54 -1.41
CA GLY A 828 -0.28 36.84 -2.06
C GLY A 828 0.96 37.70 -2.33
N SER A 829 0.93 39.01 -2.03
CA SER A 829 2.08 39.93 -2.03
C SER A 829 2.93 39.94 -3.32
N MET A 830 2.32 39.65 -4.48
CA MET A 830 2.91 39.85 -5.81
C MET A 830 2.11 40.88 -6.63
N PRO A 831 2.07 42.16 -6.22
CA PRO A 831 1.42 43.16 -7.04
C PRO A 831 2.14 43.30 -8.39
N PRO A 832 1.42 43.52 -9.51
CA PRO A 832 2.03 43.65 -10.85
C PRO A 832 2.96 44.86 -10.99
N PHE A 833 3.03 45.73 -9.97
CA PHE A 833 3.90 46.88 -9.87
C PHE A 833 5.07 46.70 -8.88
N SER A 834 5.32 45.48 -8.40
CA SER A 834 6.56 45.16 -7.68
C SER A 834 7.76 45.34 -8.61
N THR A 835 8.67 46.25 -8.26
CA THR A 835 9.90 46.56 -9.01
C THR A 835 11.11 45.83 -8.47
#